data_AF-A0A3P7D7W9-F1
#
_entry.id   AF-A0A3P7D7W9-F1
#
_cell.length_a   1.000
_cell.length_b   1.000
_cell.length_c   1.000
_cell.angle_alpha   90.00
_cell.angle_beta   90.00
_cell.angle_gamma   90.00
#
_symmetry.space_group_name_H-M   'P 1'
#
loop_
_entity.id
_entity.type
_entity.pdbx_description
1 polymer ?
#
loop_
_entity_poly.entity_id
_entity_poly.type
_entity_poly.pdbx_seq_one_letter_code
_entity_poly.pdbx_strand_id
1 'polypeptide(L)'
;MKEAVVALAKGEAVHRDIGDSDPERMAAPMIADYLKAKEKDWNAAGITMEIVPVNETRHPLAYAVGRATETYEPHKGRVVYLTYTPEGPVDQTILLVGKGITIDTGGADLKVDGVMYGMHSDKMGGAMVAGFFETLSHLKPKGLKVFGYMAFVRNSIGKNAYLPDEILITRNGKRVRIGNTDAEGRLDMADILDEARLQAMKSINPHIFTIATLTGAATRSFGTLTVSMDNGPARLVKMAESLSDAGDMIADPSEVARIRYEDFQVNYPLSDWEDVMQFNDKPGATSNRGFTFPMGFMCIASDLDKHGCASDHPIPYTHSDIAGSAGGIGTLATGSPLRMVIAMKLRKILLVVGPMLTALPHYNWAMKHNPKLTAALGALHSLYVPIQVREMTSTKQKFNRLGLFQFGDKLANSTLAVSQGVAVYRDIGNGDPIRMAAPRIAEYLEERRAAWEAAGINMKIVEPNERDHPMAWAVNRAVKGPIDQTLLIVGKGVTIDTGGADLKINGGMYGMHNDKMGAASVAGFFEILSHLQPKGLKVFGYMPYIRNGLDKHAYLPDEIIVARNGMRVRIGNTDAEGRVILSDVLDEARQQALKEVNPHIFTIATLTGAAVKAYGKVARVRYEDYQVNYGISEYEDIMQFNTLPGSTSKRGFTFPMGYLALISGLSNHGLSSQSPLPYTHTDIAPSSGGIGTYGTGSPLRMYANRFILPRVLP
;
A
#
# COMPACT_ATOMS: atom_id res chain seq x y z
N MET A 1 -14.96 -16.62 14.52
CA MET A 1 -13.94 -15.99 13.64
C MET A 1 -14.45 -14.68 13.07
N LYS A 2 -15.57 -14.66 12.32
CA LYS A 2 -16.20 -13.41 11.84
C LYS A 2 -16.43 -12.40 12.98
N GLU A 3 -17.02 -12.80 14.10
CA GLU A 3 -17.24 -11.88 15.23
C GLU A 3 -15.93 -11.33 15.78
N ALA A 4 -14.88 -12.16 15.88
CA ALA A 4 -13.58 -11.74 16.41
C ALA A 4 -12.90 -10.66 15.56
N VAL A 5 -13.02 -10.73 14.23
CA VAL A 5 -12.49 -9.68 13.34
C VAL A 5 -13.35 -8.42 13.36
N VAL A 6 -14.66 -8.52 13.61
CA VAL A 6 -15.51 -7.36 13.88
C VAL A 6 -15.19 -6.74 15.24
N ALA A 7 -14.91 -7.55 16.26
CA ALA A 7 -14.50 -7.08 17.59
C ALA A 7 -13.16 -6.35 17.54
N LEU A 8 -12.15 -6.95 16.88
CA LEU A 8 -10.87 -6.32 16.57
C LEU A 8 -11.04 -4.97 15.87
N ALA A 9 -11.83 -4.92 14.79
CA ALA A 9 -12.05 -3.69 14.04
C ALA A 9 -12.76 -2.59 14.84
N LYS A 10 -13.64 -2.96 15.79
CA LYS A 10 -14.23 -1.99 16.75
C LYS A 10 -13.21 -1.52 17.79
N GLY A 11 -12.38 -2.42 18.31
CA GLY A 11 -11.27 -2.05 19.20
C GLY A 11 -10.28 -1.11 18.53
N GLU A 12 -9.92 -1.38 17.28
CA GLU A 12 -9.09 -0.50 16.44
C GLU A 12 -9.76 0.85 16.20
N ALA A 13 -11.09 0.90 15.99
CA ALA A 13 -11.82 2.15 15.88
C ALA A 13 -11.73 2.96 17.19
N VAL A 14 -11.88 2.33 18.36
CA VAL A 14 -11.74 3.02 19.67
C VAL A 14 -10.30 3.51 19.91
N HIS A 15 -9.31 2.69 19.58
CA HIS A 15 -7.90 3.04 19.69
C HIS A 15 -7.58 4.27 18.81
N ARG A 16 -8.08 4.30 17.57
CA ARG A 16 -7.86 5.42 16.64
C ARG A 16 -8.71 6.65 16.97
N ASP A 17 -9.99 6.49 17.32
CA ASP A 17 -10.88 7.58 17.72
C ASP A 17 -10.26 8.40 18.86
N ILE A 18 -9.68 7.73 19.86
CA ILE A 18 -8.95 8.38 20.95
C ILE A 18 -7.60 8.90 20.44
N GLY A 19 -6.80 8.06 19.79
CA GLY A 19 -5.39 8.33 19.48
C GLY A 19 -5.12 9.34 18.34
N ASP A 20 -5.75 9.16 17.17
CA ASP A 20 -5.57 10.01 15.97
C ASP A 20 -6.26 11.38 16.10
N SER A 21 -7.15 11.53 17.08
CA SER A 21 -7.84 12.79 17.32
C SER A 21 -6.90 13.89 17.83
N ASP A 22 -7.18 15.11 17.36
CA ASP A 22 -6.51 16.32 17.78
C ASP A 22 -6.53 16.49 19.33
N PRO A 23 -5.55 17.20 19.90
CA PRO A 23 -5.29 17.17 21.34
C PRO A 23 -6.32 17.95 22.16
N GLU A 24 -7.19 18.72 21.52
CA GLU A 24 -8.28 19.45 22.19
C GLU A 24 -9.55 18.59 22.17
N ARG A 25 -9.87 17.97 21.02
CA ARG A 25 -11.02 17.05 20.87
C ARG A 25 -10.89 15.76 21.69
N MET A 26 -9.67 15.25 21.86
CA MET A 26 -9.37 14.15 22.79
C MET A 26 -8.36 14.60 23.86
N ALA A 27 -8.68 15.73 24.50
CA ALA A 27 -8.19 16.05 25.83
C ALA A 27 -8.82 15.11 26.88
N ALA A 28 -8.20 14.97 28.06
CA ALA A 28 -8.56 13.94 29.05
C ALA A 28 -10.04 13.92 29.49
N PRO A 29 -10.75 15.06 29.69
CA PRO A 29 -12.18 15.05 29.97
C PRO A 29 -13.02 14.56 28.78
N MET A 30 -12.62 14.86 27.54
CA MET A 30 -13.34 14.45 26.33
C MET A 30 -13.17 12.94 26.07
N ILE A 31 -11.98 12.38 26.35
CA ILE A 31 -11.76 10.93 26.35
C ILE A 31 -12.66 10.27 27.40
N ALA A 32 -12.75 10.82 28.61
CA ALA A 32 -13.62 10.30 29.66
C ALA A 32 -15.10 10.27 29.24
N ASP A 33 -15.60 11.32 28.58
CA ASP A 33 -16.99 11.36 28.12
C ASP A 33 -17.25 10.46 26.88
N TYR A 34 -16.27 10.31 25.98
CA TYR A 34 -16.30 9.32 24.91
C TYR A 34 -16.37 7.87 25.45
N LEU A 35 -15.65 7.57 26.54
CA LEU A 35 -15.72 6.27 27.19
C LEU A 35 -17.03 6.06 27.96
N LYS A 36 -17.56 7.07 28.67
CA LYS A 36 -18.91 7.01 29.28
C LYS A 36 -20.01 6.69 28.26
N ALA A 37 -19.91 7.19 27.03
CA ALA A 37 -20.88 6.85 25.98
C ALA A 37 -20.95 5.34 25.66
N LYS A 38 -19.94 4.55 26.04
CA LYS A 38 -19.87 3.08 25.91
C LYS A 38 -20.29 2.32 27.16
N GLU A 39 -20.39 2.99 28.31
CA GLU A 39 -20.58 2.39 29.64
C GLU A 39 -21.76 1.40 29.69
N LYS A 40 -22.87 1.71 29.03
CA LYS A 40 -24.04 0.83 28.95
C LYS A 40 -23.73 -0.52 28.30
N ASP A 41 -23.07 -0.49 27.15
CA ASP A 41 -22.77 -1.69 26.35
C ASP A 41 -21.62 -2.49 26.98
N TRP A 42 -20.68 -1.80 27.61
CA TRP A 42 -19.58 -2.38 28.38
C TRP A 42 -20.08 -3.06 29.67
N ASN A 43 -20.98 -2.43 30.44
CA ASN A 43 -21.65 -3.08 31.58
C ASN A 43 -22.45 -4.33 31.14
N ALA A 44 -23.15 -4.26 30.01
CA ALA A 44 -23.82 -5.42 29.39
C ALA A 44 -22.86 -6.52 28.88
N ALA A 45 -21.55 -6.32 28.99
CA ALA A 45 -20.50 -7.30 28.74
C ALA A 45 -19.73 -7.75 30.00
N GLY A 46 -20.06 -7.25 31.19
CA GLY A 46 -19.30 -7.54 32.41
C GLY A 46 -18.05 -6.67 32.58
N ILE A 47 -17.99 -5.52 31.88
CA ILE A 47 -16.96 -4.49 32.06
C ILE A 47 -17.55 -3.37 32.93
N THR A 48 -17.00 -3.17 34.13
CA THR A 48 -17.28 -1.99 34.95
C THR A 48 -16.22 -0.90 34.71
N MET A 49 -16.60 0.36 34.90
CA MET A 49 -15.72 1.52 34.71
C MET A 49 -15.83 2.50 35.87
N GLU A 50 -14.70 3.01 36.35
CA GLU A 50 -14.58 4.16 37.25
C GLU A 50 -13.74 5.23 36.53
N ILE A 51 -14.18 6.48 36.58
CA ILE A 51 -13.40 7.63 36.09
C ILE A 51 -13.30 8.67 37.19
N VAL A 52 -12.08 9.01 37.58
CA VAL A 52 -11.77 10.02 38.60
C VAL A 52 -10.89 11.14 38.02
N PRO A 53 -10.88 12.34 38.62
CA PRO A 53 -9.82 13.30 38.38
C PRO A 53 -8.44 12.71 38.74
N VAL A 54 -7.39 13.17 38.06
CA VAL A 54 -6.03 13.00 38.57
C VAL A 54 -5.91 13.78 39.89
N ASN A 55 -5.09 13.28 40.82
CA ASN A 55 -5.17 13.66 42.22
C ASN A 55 -3.78 13.61 42.87
N GLU A 56 -3.44 14.66 43.62
CA GLU A 56 -2.11 14.87 44.19
C GLU A 56 -1.67 13.80 45.23
N THR A 57 -2.60 13.09 45.88
CA THR A 57 -2.24 12.07 46.89
C THR A 57 -2.41 10.62 46.40
N ARG A 58 -3.33 10.35 45.47
CA ARG A 58 -3.50 9.03 44.83
C ARG A 58 -2.60 8.85 43.60
N HIS A 59 -2.30 9.92 42.88
CA HIS A 59 -1.57 9.91 41.61
C HIS A 59 -0.50 11.03 41.54
N PRO A 60 0.35 11.25 42.57
CA PRO A 60 1.24 12.41 42.68
C PRO A 60 2.11 12.69 41.44
N LEU A 61 2.63 11.65 40.78
CA LEU A 61 3.48 11.78 39.60
C LEU A 61 2.69 12.19 38.35
N ALA A 62 1.55 11.55 38.09
CA ALA A 62 0.65 11.95 37.00
C ALA A 62 0.08 13.37 37.25
N TYR A 63 -0.18 13.72 38.51
CA TYR A 63 -0.60 15.06 38.92
C TYR A 63 0.49 16.11 38.63
N ALA A 64 1.76 15.81 38.94
CA ALA A 64 2.88 16.70 38.62
C ALA A 64 3.02 16.95 37.11
N VAL A 65 2.85 15.92 36.27
CA VAL A 65 2.83 16.07 34.80
C VAL A 65 1.68 16.97 34.34
N GLY A 66 0.47 16.79 34.89
CA GLY A 66 -0.69 17.62 34.57
C GLY A 66 -0.73 19.02 35.23
N ARG A 67 0.20 19.30 36.16
CA ARG A 67 0.15 20.44 37.10
C ARG A 67 0.10 21.82 36.43
N ALA A 68 0.69 21.94 35.24
CA ALA A 68 0.65 23.15 34.43
C ALA A 68 -0.78 23.52 33.96
N THR A 69 -1.63 22.52 33.72
CA THR A 69 -2.98 22.66 33.13
C THR A 69 -4.12 22.41 34.10
N GLU A 70 -3.87 21.94 35.32
CA GLU A 70 -4.91 21.54 36.29
C GLU A 70 -5.90 22.66 36.66
N THR A 71 -5.55 23.94 36.50
CA THR A 71 -6.52 25.04 36.71
C THR A 71 -7.49 25.28 35.55
N TYR A 72 -7.38 24.53 34.44
CA TYR A 72 -8.21 24.70 33.25
C TYR A 72 -8.99 23.42 32.93
N GLU A 73 -10.31 23.44 33.22
CA GLU A 73 -11.16 22.24 33.21
C GLU A 73 -11.07 21.38 31.92
N PRO A 74 -11.04 21.94 30.69
CA PRO A 74 -10.90 21.14 29.47
C PRO A 74 -9.61 20.32 29.36
N HIS A 75 -8.55 20.66 30.11
CA HIS A 75 -7.26 19.95 30.10
C HIS A 75 -6.95 19.21 31.40
N LYS A 76 -7.83 19.27 32.41
CA LYS A 76 -7.63 18.56 33.68
C LYS A 76 -7.49 17.07 33.50
N GLY A 77 -6.58 16.48 34.27
CA GLY A 77 -6.30 15.04 34.20
C GLY A 77 -7.52 14.18 34.56
N ARG A 78 -7.58 12.98 33.97
CA ARG A 78 -8.56 11.93 34.29
C ARG A 78 -7.85 10.58 34.38
N VAL A 79 -8.10 9.82 35.44
CA VAL A 79 -7.70 8.41 35.50
C VAL A 79 -8.93 7.55 35.25
N VAL A 80 -8.80 6.60 34.33
CA VAL A 80 -9.84 5.66 33.94
C VAL A 80 -9.42 4.26 34.39
N TYR A 81 -10.27 3.64 35.20
CA TYR A 81 -10.14 2.28 35.69
C TYR A 81 -11.22 1.41 35.05
N LEU A 82 -10.84 0.31 34.40
CA LEU A 82 -11.73 -0.66 33.77
C LEU A 82 -11.53 -2.04 34.39
N THR A 83 -12.61 -2.79 34.62
CA THR A 83 -12.53 -4.18 35.08
C THR A 83 -13.47 -5.07 34.29
N TYR A 84 -12.93 -5.97 33.48
CA TYR A 84 -13.67 -7.04 32.81
C TYR A 84 -13.68 -8.26 33.73
N THR A 85 -14.88 -8.67 34.15
CA THR A 85 -15.09 -9.92 34.89
C THR A 85 -15.81 -10.93 34.00
N PRO A 86 -15.21 -12.11 33.71
CA PRO A 86 -15.80 -13.10 32.83
C PRO A 86 -16.95 -13.86 33.49
N GLU A 87 -17.77 -14.52 32.66
CA GLU A 87 -18.72 -15.53 33.16
C GLU A 87 -18.00 -16.81 33.60
N GLY A 88 -18.12 -17.15 34.89
CA GLY A 88 -17.61 -18.39 35.46
C GLY A 88 -16.31 -18.22 36.27
N PRO A 89 -15.53 -19.30 36.47
CA PRO A 89 -14.27 -19.21 37.19
C PRO A 89 -13.22 -18.40 36.42
N VAL A 90 -12.28 -17.81 37.16
CA VAL A 90 -11.12 -17.10 36.63
C VAL A 90 -9.88 -18.00 36.75
N ASP A 91 -9.15 -18.20 35.65
CA ASP A 91 -7.91 -18.97 35.58
C ASP A 91 -6.67 -18.11 35.27
N GLN A 92 -6.88 -16.89 34.77
CA GLN A 92 -5.85 -15.92 34.41
C GLN A 92 -6.33 -14.49 34.68
N THR A 93 -5.45 -13.63 35.20
CA THR A 93 -5.71 -12.19 35.34
C THR A 93 -4.67 -11.39 34.56
N ILE A 94 -5.12 -10.49 33.69
CA ILE A 94 -4.25 -9.54 32.99
C ILE A 94 -4.49 -8.14 33.56
N LEU A 95 -3.42 -7.37 33.73
CA LEU A 95 -3.47 -5.98 34.19
C LEU A 95 -2.76 -5.10 33.16
N LEU A 96 -3.49 -4.23 32.48
CA LEU A 96 -2.98 -3.36 31.41
C LEU A 96 -2.87 -1.91 31.91
N VAL A 97 -1.66 -1.35 31.90
CA VAL A 97 -1.38 0.05 32.21
C VAL A 97 -0.99 0.78 30.92
N GLY A 98 -1.70 1.85 30.56
CA GLY A 98 -1.47 2.58 29.31
C GLY A 98 -1.10 4.05 29.53
N LYS A 99 0.04 4.50 28.95
CA LYS A 99 0.44 5.92 28.91
C LYS A 99 -0.62 6.75 28.16
N GLY A 100 -1.13 7.81 28.79
CA GLY A 100 -2.25 8.60 28.25
C GLY A 100 -1.96 10.08 28.02
N ILE A 101 -0.73 10.44 27.68
CA ILE A 101 -0.35 11.85 27.46
C ILE A 101 -1.09 12.43 26.25
N THR A 102 -2.11 13.25 26.52
CA THR A 102 -3.09 13.70 25.52
C THR A 102 -2.52 14.66 24.48
N ILE A 103 -1.53 15.45 24.90
CA ILE A 103 -0.45 15.98 24.08
C ILE A 103 0.78 16.20 24.95
N ASP A 104 1.95 15.96 24.38
CA ASP A 104 3.25 16.16 25.01
C ASP A 104 3.99 17.36 24.39
N THR A 105 4.21 18.42 25.19
CA THR A 105 5.10 19.54 24.82
C THR A 105 6.52 19.38 25.36
N GLY A 106 6.80 18.35 26.16
CA GLY A 106 8.05 18.18 26.92
C GLY A 106 8.10 18.95 28.24
N GLY A 107 7.01 19.57 28.68
CA GLY A 107 6.98 20.35 29.93
C GLY A 107 7.93 21.55 29.88
N ALA A 108 8.82 21.67 30.87
CA ALA A 108 9.88 22.68 30.92
C ALA A 108 11.02 22.40 29.91
N ASP A 109 11.39 21.13 29.71
CA ASP A 109 12.28 20.62 28.65
C ASP A 109 11.59 20.62 27.28
N LEU A 110 11.11 21.79 26.86
CA LEU A 110 10.22 21.99 25.72
C LEU A 110 10.73 21.35 24.41
N LYS A 111 9.89 20.56 23.74
CA LYS A 111 10.15 20.02 22.40
C LYS A 111 10.30 21.14 21.36
N VAL A 112 11.53 21.41 20.93
CA VAL A 112 11.87 22.38 19.88
C VAL A 112 11.93 21.74 18.48
N ASP A 113 12.43 22.47 17.48
CA ASP A 113 12.75 21.99 16.11
C ASP A 113 11.61 21.25 15.37
N GLY A 114 10.36 21.53 15.75
CA GLY A 114 9.17 20.97 15.14
C GLY A 114 8.79 19.55 15.61
N VAL A 115 9.57 18.91 16.49
CA VAL A 115 9.32 17.51 16.92
C VAL A 115 8.08 17.35 17.81
N MET A 116 7.50 18.46 18.27
CA MET A 116 6.19 18.50 18.93
C MET A 116 5.03 18.18 17.97
N TYR A 117 5.21 18.36 16.65
CA TYR A 117 4.20 17.95 15.68
C TYR A 117 4.04 16.43 15.68
N GLY A 118 2.81 15.96 15.83
CA GLY A 118 2.48 14.54 16.00
C GLY A 118 2.27 14.12 17.45
N MET A 119 2.76 14.86 18.46
CA MET A 119 2.67 14.46 19.88
C MET A 119 1.26 14.42 20.49
N HIS A 120 0.21 14.67 19.70
CA HIS A 120 -1.16 14.29 20.09
C HIS A 120 -1.33 12.76 20.15
N SER A 121 -0.50 11.97 19.46
CA SER A 121 -0.53 10.51 19.50
C SER A 121 0.14 9.92 20.76
N ASP A 122 0.60 10.74 21.70
CA ASP A 122 1.33 10.25 22.88
C ASP A 122 0.43 9.60 23.97
N LYS A 123 -0.87 9.53 23.68
CA LYS A 123 -1.92 8.81 24.41
C LYS A 123 -2.25 7.42 23.83
N MET A 124 -1.51 6.93 22.84
CA MET A 124 -1.77 5.63 22.18
C MET A 124 -1.66 4.44 23.13
N GLY A 125 -0.86 4.54 24.20
CA GLY A 125 -0.79 3.52 25.25
C GLY A 125 -2.15 3.28 25.92
N GLY A 126 -2.78 4.35 26.43
CA GLY A 126 -4.11 4.30 27.02
C GLY A 126 -5.21 4.02 26.00
N ALA A 127 -5.10 4.56 24.79
CA ALA A 127 -6.04 4.31 23.71
C ALA A 127 -6.06 2.83 23.26
N MET A 128 -4.90 2.14 23.27
CA MET A 128 -4.81 0.70 23.07
C MET A 128 -5.59 -0.06 24.15
N VAL A 129 -5.42 0.29 25.43
CA VAL A 129 -6.15 -0.34 26.54
C VAL A 129 -7.66 -0.16 26.38
N ALA A 130 -8.14 1.05 26.03
CA ALA A 130 -9.55 1.29 25.73
C ALA A 130 -10.06 0.44 24.54
N GLY A 131 -9.26 0.30 23.47
CA GLY A 131 -9.58 -0.57 22.33
C GLY A 131 -9.59 -2.06 22.68
N PHE A 132 -8.77 -2.49 23.64
CA PHE A 132 -8.78 -3.86 24.15
C PHE A 132 -10.08 -4.14 24.90
N PHE A 133 -10.52 -3.22 25.76
CA PHE A 133 -11.80 -3.34 26.47
C PHE A 133 -13.03 -3.28 25.56
N GLU A 134 -13.02 -2.45 24.51
CA GLU A 134 -14.03 -2.52 23.45
C GLU A 134 -14.06 -3.92 22.82
N THR A 135 -12.89 -4.51 22.51
CA THR A 135 -12.82 -5.87 21.94
C THR A 135 -13.38 -6.93 22.91
N LEU A 136 -13.01 -6.86 24.20
CA LEU A 136 -13.56 -7.73 25.25
C LEU A 136 -15.09 -7.65 25.31
N SER A 137 -15.67 -6.46 25.09
CA SER A 137 -17.13 -6.27 25.15
C SER A 137 -17.90 -7.10 24.11
N HIS A 138 -17.29 -7.35 22.94
CA HIS A 138 -17.87 -8.19 21.87
C HIS A 138 -17.43 -9.66 21.95
N LEU A 139 -16.24 -9.95 22.49
CA LEU A 139 -15.69 -11.32 22.57
C LEU A 139 -16.09 -12.11 23.82
N LYS A 140 -16.26 -11.42 24.96
CA LYS A 140 -16.61 -11.97 26.29
C LYS A 140 -15.88 -13.29 26.65
N PRO A 141 -14.52 -13.32 26.62
CA PRO A 141 -13.75 -14.55 26.82
C PRO A 141 -13.82 -15.07 28.26
N LYS A 142 -14.19 -16.34 28.44
CA LYS A 142 -14.23 -17.01 29.75
C LYS A 142 -12.81 -17.33 30.29
N GLY A 143 -12.69 -17.50 31.61
CA GLY A 143 -11.42 -17.72 32.32
C GLY A 143 -10.58 -16.46 32.56
N LEU A 144 -10.56 -15.53 31.60
CA LEU A 144 -9.73 -14.33 31.65
C LEU A 144 -10.41 -13.15 32.37
N LYS A 145 -9.86 -12.73 33.51
CA LYS A 145 -10.17 -11.42 34.13
C LYS A 145 -9.19 -10.36 33.61
N VAL A 146 -9.66 -9.13 33.37
CA VAL A 146 -8.78 -8.03 32.92
C VAL A 146 -9.03 -6.77 33.72
N PHE A 147 -7.96 -6.15 34.22
CA PHE A 147 -7.96 -4.79 34.74
C PHE A 147 -7.27 -3.87 33.72
N GLY A 148 -7.82 -2.68 33.50
CA GLY A 148 -7.27 -1.66 32.60
C GLY A 148 -7.12 -0.34 33.36
N TYR A 149 -5.95 0.27 33.27
CA TYR A 149 -5.60 1.49 33.98
C TYR A 149 -5.00 2.49 32.99
N MET A 150 -5.55 3.70 32.94
CA MET A 150 -5.12 4.74 32.01
C MET A 150 -5.15 6.09 32.73
N ALA A 151 -3.99 6.71 32.92
CA ALA A 151 -3.91 8.10 33.33
C ALA A 151 -3.86 8.97 32.07
N PHE A 152 -4.86 9.83 31.87
CA PHE A 152 -4.90 10.80 30.79
C PHE A 152 -4.59 12.18 31.36
N VAL A 153 -3.43 12.73 31.01
CA VAL A 153 -2.94 14.05 31.41
C VAL A 153 -2.40 14.81 30.21
N ARG A 154 -1.97 16.06 30.39
CA ARG A 154 -1.37 16.88 29.34
C ARG A 154 -0.05 17.46 29.85
N ASN A 155 1.07 17.06 29.24
CA ASN A 155 2.38 17.60 29.60
C ASN A 155 2.55 18.95 28.91
N SER A 156 2.43 20.05 29.66
CA SER A 156 2.49 21.43 29.13
C SER A 156 3.53 22.26 29.86
N ILE A 157 4.21 23.16 29.15
CA ILE A 157 4.92 24.27 29.78
C ILE A 157 3.94 25.27 30.41
N GLY A 158 4.28 25.85 31.56
CA GLY A 158 3.46 26.87 32.21
C GLY A 158 3.95 27.21 33.61
N LYS A 159 3.34 28.23 34.23
CA LYS A 159 3.71 28.75 35.57
C LYS A 159 3.69 27.72 36.71
N ASN A 160 2.98 26.60 36.50
CA ASN A 160 2.79 25.51 37.46
C ASN A 160 3.43 24.19 36.96
N ALA A 161 4.21 24.20 35.88
CA ALA A 161 4.90 23.00 35.40
C ALA A 161 5.81 22.40 36.49
N TYR A 162 6.10 21.10 36.37
CA TYR A 162 7.20 20.48 37.11
C TYR A 162 8.52 20.75 36.40
N LEU A 163 9.64 20.69 37.13
CA LEU A 163 10.95 21.14 36.66
C LEU A 163 12.04 20.05 36.79
N PRO A 164 13.12 20.12 36.00
CA PRO A 164 14.37 19.44 36.32
C PRO A 164 14.87 19.74 37.74
N ASP A 165 15.52 18.76 38.36
CA ASP A 165 15.95 18.73 39.76
C ASP A 165 14.83 18.87 40.81
N GLU A 166 13.55 18.95 40.42
CA GLU A 166 12.43 18.76 41.34
C GLU A 166 12.42 17.31 41.84
N ILE A 167 12.20 17.12 43.15
CA ILE A 167 12.08 15.79 43.76
C ILE A 167 10.61 15.53 44.05
N LEU A 168 10.00 14.64 43.26
CA LEU A 168 8.61 14.23 43.44
C LEU A 168 8.52 13.00 44.34
N ILE A 169 7.42 12.82 45.05
CA ILE A 169 7.18 11.65 45.93
C ILE A 169 6.10 10.78 45.29
N THR A 170 6.43 9.53 44.98
CA THR A 170 5.47 8.52 44.49
C THR A 170 4.40 8.17 45.53
N ARG A 171 3.30 7.57 45.07
CA ARG A 171 2.21 7.04 45.91
C ARG A 171 2.66 6.01 46.96
N ASN A 172 3.81 5.35 46.77
CA ASN A 172 4.41 4.41 47.73
C ASN A 172 5.59 4.99 48.54
N GLY A 173 5.89 6.29 48.39
CA GLY A 173 6.84 7.04 49.23
C GLY A 173 8.26 7.17 48.68
N LYS A 174 8.61 6.50 47.57
CA LYS A 174 9.92 6.70 46.90
C LYS A 174 10.03 8.11 46.29
N ARG A 175 11.18 8.73 46.52
CA ARG A 175 11.58 10.06 46.03
C ARG A 175 12.20 9.93 44.64
N VAL A 176 11.57 10.55 43.65
CA VAL A 176 12.00 10.59 42.25
C VAL A 176 12.72 11.90 41.99
N ARG A 177 14.02 11.87 41.67
CA ARG A 177 14.67 13.06 41.06
C ARG A 177 14.27 13.16 39.59
N ILE A 178 13.60 14.26 39.26
CA ILE A 178 13.32 14.67 37.89
C ILE A 178 14.59 15.27 37.29
N GLY A 179 14.85 14.98 36.02
CA GLY A 179 15.93 15.63 35.27
C GLY A 179 15.65 15.75 33.78
N ASN A 180 14.48 15.30 33.31
CA ASN A 180 13.94 15.77 32.06
C ASN A 180 12.40 15.65 32.04
N THR A 181 11.68 16.73 31.76
CA THR A 181 10.21 16.75 31.73
C THR A 181 9.63 16.27 30.40
N ASP A 182 10.47 15.93 29.41
CA ASP A 182 10.18 15.13 28.19
C ASP A 182 10.32 13.61 28.46
N ALA A 183 10.39 13.22 29.73
CA ALA A 183 10.34 11.84 30.21
C ALA A 183 9.17 11.63 31.18
N GLU A 184 8.04 12.27 30.90
CA GLU A 184 6.76 12.29 31.61
C GLU A 184 6.04 10.93 31.64
N GLY A 185 6.09 10.13 30.58
CA GLY A 185 5.22 8.96 30.39
C GLY A 185 5.53 7.82 31.35
N ARG A 186 6.74 7.79 31.92
CA ARG A 186 7.11 6.87 33.00
C ARG A 186 6.63 7.34 34.38
N LEU A 187 6.34 8.64 34.54
CA LEU A 187 5.74 9.24 35.73
C LEU A 187 4.23 9.02 35.73
N ASP A 188 3.58 9.31 34.60
CA ASP A 188 2.16 9.05 34.29
C ASP A 188 1.73 7.62 34.66
N MET A 189 2.56 6.64 34.30
CA MET A 189 2.31 5.22 34.61
C MET A 189 2.79 4.76 35.99
N ALA A 190 3.70 5.44 36.69
CA ALA A 190 4.40 4.84 37.85
C ALA A 190 3.51 4.59 39.07
N ASP A 191 2.70 5.58 39.49
CA ASP A 191 1.76 5.41 40.61
C ASP A 191 0.64 4.40 40.26
N ILE A 192 0.22 4.43 39.00
CA ILE A 192 -0.78 3.51 38.43
C ILE A 192 -0.26 2.07 38.41
N LEU A 193 1.03 1.88 38.13
CA LEU A 193 1.70 0.59 38.14
C LEU A 193 1.87 0.03 39.56
N ASP A 194 1.98 0.90 40.59
CA ASP A 194 1.92 0.49 42.00
C ASP A 194 0.50 0.03 42.40
N GLU A 195 -0.56 0.71 41.94
CA GLU A 195 -1.94 0.22 42.11
C GLU A 195 -2.16 -1.13 41.40
N ALA A 196 -1.64 -1.29 40.16
CA ALA A 196 -1.69 -2.55 39.43
C ALA A 196 -0.90 -3.67 40.15
N ARG A 197 0.28 -3.38 40.70
CA ARG A 197 1.07 -4.32 41.53
C ARG A 197 0.27 -4.80 42.74
N LEU A 198 -0.37 -3.89 43.47
CA LEU A 198 -1.22 -4.22 44.63
C LEU A 198 -2.51 -4.97 44.26
N GLN A 199 -2.99 -4.86 43.02
CA GLN A 199 -4.09 -5.69 42.52
C GLN A 199 -3.60 -7.06 42.02
N ALA A 200 -2.44 -7.15 41.39
CA ALA A 200 -1.81 -8.41 40.97
C ALA A 200 -1.61 -9.35 42.17
N MET A 201 -1.13 -8.83 43.30
CA MET A 201 -1.01 -9.54 44.58
C MET A 201 -2.30 -10.16 45.12
N LYS A 202 -3.47 -9.77 44.60
CA LYS A 202 -4.81 -10.24 45.02
C LYS A 202 -5.51 -11.06 43.93
N SER A 203 -4.80 -11.41 42.86
CA SER A 203 -5.39 -11.93 41.62
C SER A 203 -4.85 -13.33 41.27
N ILE A 204 -5.65 -14.13 40.57
CA ILE A 204 -5.28 -15.48 40.13
C ILE A 204 -4.46 -15.38 38.83
N ASN A 205 -3.26 -15.98 38.80
CA ASN A 205 -2.32 -15.91 37.67
C ASN A 205 -2.22 -14.49 37.07
N PRO A 206 -1.71 -13.50 37.86
CA PRO A 206 -1.58 -12.13 37.40
C PRO A 206 -0.44 -11.99 36.39
N HIS A 207 -0.65 -11.21 35.33
CA HIS A 207 0.42 -10.67 34.49
C HIS A 207 0.17 -9.19 34.21
N ILE A 208 1.19 -8.37 34.46
CA ILE A 208 1.12 -6.91 34.27
C ILE A 208 1.76 -6.54 32.93
N PHE A 209 1.12 -5.64 32.19
CA PHE A 209 1.67 -5.03 30.98
C PHE A 209 1.65 -3.51 31.09
N THR A 210 2.73 -2.83 30.71
CA THR A 210 2.71 -1.39 30.38
C THR A 210 2.82 -1.21 28.87
N ILE A 211 1.95 -0.39 28.30
CA ILE A 211 1.91 -0.08 26.86
C ILE A 211 2.04 1.44 26.73
N ALA A 212 3.08 1.90 26.03
CA ALA A 212 3.37 3.33 25.95
C ALA A 212 4.18 3.72 24.72
N THR A 213 3.89 4.90 24.15
CA THR A 213 4.81 5.65 23.29
C THR A 213 5.91 6.24 24.16
N LEU A 214 6.84 5.41 24.63
CA LEU A 214 7.70 5.78 25.76
C LEU A 214 9.02 6.39 25.35
N THR A 215 9.65 5.93 24.27
CA THR A 215 10.94 6.46 23.83
C THR A 215 11.11 6.50 22.32
N GLY A 216 11.60 7.64 21.82
CA GLY A 216 12.21 7.70 20.49
C GLY A 216 13.45 6.78 20.36
N ALA A 217 13.95 6.17 21.44
CA ALA A 217 15.02 5.16 21.42
C ALA A 217 14.53 3.81 20.88
N ALA A 218 13.29 3.40 21.13
CA ALA A 218 12.68 2.26 20.45
C ALA A 218 12.58 2.51 18.94
N THR A 219 12.07 3.68 18.54
CA THR A 219 11.89 4.06 17.13
C THR A 219 13.19 4.05 16.31
N ARG A 220 14.33 4.52 16.85
CA ARG A 220 15.63 4.40 16.14
C ARG A 220 16.27 3.01 16.23
N SER A 221 15.86 2.17 17.17
CA SER A 221 16.42 0.81 17.31
C SER A 221 15.70 -0.21 16.41
N PHE A 222 14.39 -0.09 16.26
CA PHE A 222 13.52 -1.08 15.58
C PHE A 222 12.60 -0.48 14.51
N GLY A 223 12.75 0.81 14.19
CA GLY A 223 11.94 1.47 13.16
C GLY A 223 10.49 1.61 13.59
N THR A 224 9.57 1.03 12.80
CA THR A 224 8.12 1.12 13.00
C THR A 224 7.53 -0.10 13.71
N LEU A 225 8.31 -0.76 14.57
CA LEU A 225 7.90 -1.96 15.32
C LEU A 225 7.66 -1.65 16.79
N THR A 226 6.80 -2.44 17.43
CA THR A 226 6.71 -2.51 18.89
C THR A 226 7.96 -3.21 19.41
N VAL A 227 8.54 -2.77 20.54
CA VAL A 227 9.52 -3.57 21.26
C VAL A 227 8.98 -3.97 22.63
N SER A 228 8.91 -5.27 22.88
CA SER A 228 8.44 -5.85 24.15
C SER A 228 9.62 -6.41 24.95
N MET A 229 9.57 -6.24 26.27
CA MET A 229 10.64 -6.62 27.19
C MET A 229 10.10 -7.09 28.54
N ASP A 230 10.57 -8.27 28.96
CA ASP A 230 10.11 -8.97 30.16
C ASP A 230 10.99 -8.71 31.39
N ASN A 231 10.37 -8.61 32.56
CA ASN A 231 11.04 -8.78 33.85
C ASN A 231 11.39 -10.26 34.08
N GLY A 232 12.04 -10.56 35.22
CA GLY A 232 12.46 -11.93 35.57
C GLY A 232 11.34 -12.97 35.45
N PRO A 233 10.24 -12.86 36.24
CA PRO A 233 9.15 -13.83 36.19
C PRO A 233 8.41 -13.89 34.85
N ALA A 234 8.21 -12.77 34.14
CA ALA A 234 7.60 -12.78 32.81
C ALA A 234 8.46 -13.57 31.80
N ARG A 235 9.79 -13.42 31.87
CA ARG A 235 10.74 -14.14 31.02
C ARG A 235 10.77 -15.65 31.31
N LEU A 236 10.41 -16.11 32.52
CA LEU A 236 10.27 -17.54 32.82
C LEU A 236 9.10 -18.17 32.04
N VAL A 237 8.03 -17.40 31.80
CA VAL A 237 6.90 -17.81 30.95
C VAL A 237 7.02 -17.35 29.49
N LYS A 238 8.11 -16.65 29.13
CA LYS A 238 8.43 -16.14 27.79
C LYS A 238 7.32 -15.26 27.19
N MET A 239 6.84 -14.27 27.95
CA MET A 239 5.69 -13.48 27.52
C MET A 239 6.03 -12.57 26.35
N ALA A 240 7.20 -11.92 26.34
CA ALA A 240 7.62 -11.09 25.22
C ALA A 240 7.78 -11.92 23.93
N GLU A 241 8.38 -13.11 23.99
CA GLU A 241 8.41 -14.03 22.84
C GLU A 241 7.00 -14.49 22.42
N SER A 242 6.11 -14.83 23.37
CA SER A 242 4.72 -15.24 23.06
C SER A 242 3.87 -14.11 22.48
N LEU A 243 4.19 -12.84 22.76
CA LEU A 243 3.57 -11.68 22.13
C LEU A 243 4.07 -11.51 20.68
N SER A 244 5.38 -11.65 20.45
CA SER A 244 5.96 -11.65 19.10
C SER A 244 5.33 -12.72 18.21
N ASP A 245 5.25 -13.96 18.69
CA ASP A 245 4.58 -15.08 17.99
C ASP A 245 3.12 -14.76 17.65
N ALA A 246 2.40 -14.09 18.56
CA ALA A 246 1.00 -13.68 18.35
C ALA A 246 0.87 -12.55 17.32
N GLY A 247 1.81 -11.60 17.26
CA GLY A 247 1.88 -10.54 16.26
C GLY A 247 2.15 -11.06 14.84
N ASP A 248 3.05 -12.02 14.72
CA ASP A 248 3.36 -12.72 13.45
C ASP A 248 2.17 -13.52 12.89
N MET A 249 1.23 -13.94 13.74
CA MET A 249 0.02 -14.64 13.29
C MET A 249 -0.92 -13.75 12.45
N ILE A 250 -0.79 -12.43 12.53
CA ILE A 250 -1.76 -11.42 12.06
C ILE A 250 -1.14 -10.23 11.32
N ALA A 251 0.20 -10.21 11.15
CA ALA A 251 0.98 -9.09 10.62
C ALA A 251 0.89 -7.81 11.47
N ASP A 252 1.08 -7.97 12.79
CA ASP A 252 1.33 -6.90 13.77
C ASP A 252 2.61 -7.25 14.59
N PRO A 253 3.79 -7.38 13.94
CA PRO A 253 4.99 -7.95 14.56
C PRO A 253 5.63 -7.03 15.60
N SER A 254 6.34 -7.63 16.55
CA SER A 254 7.11 -6.94 17.60
C SER A 254 8.50 -7.55 17.77
N GLU A 255 9.44 -6.74 18.21
CA GLU A 255 10.81 -7.14 18.54
C GLU A 255 10.92 -7.46 20.04
N VAL A 256 11.73 -8.45 20.39
CA VAL A 256 11.92 -8.87 21.79
C VAL A 256 13.25 -8.36 22.33
N ALA A 257 13.17 -7.41 23.26
CA ALA A 257 14.33 -6.89 23.97
C ALA A 257 14.48 -7.52 25.36
N ARG A 258 15.73 -7.77 25.74
CA ARG A 258 16.09 -8.25 27.09
C ARG A 258 16.57 -7.10 27.94
N ILE A 259 15.88 -6.84 29.05
CA ILE A 259 16.40 -5.99 30.15
C ILE A 259 17.59 -6.69 30.84
N ARG A 260 18.51 -5.89 31.35
CA ARG A 260 19.72 -6.31 32.06
C ARG A 260 19.89 -5.50 33.34
N TYR A 261 20.81 -5.92 34.20
CA TYR A 261 21.11 -5.20 35.44
C TYR A 261 21.59 -3.76 35.19
N GLU A 262 22.40 -3.54 34.15
CA GLU A 262 22.93 -2.23 33.80
C GLU A 262 21.83 -1.23 33.38
N ASP A 263 20.67 -1.72 32.91
CA ASP A 263 19.52 -0.87 32.60
C ASP A 263 18.86 -0.32 33.87
N PHE A 264 18.95 -1.01 35.01
CA PHE A 264 18.47 -0.50 36.30
C PHE A 264 19.45 0.49 36.95
N GLN A 265 20.76 0.30 36.72
CA GLN A 265 21.80 1.16 37.31
C GLN A 265 21.67 2.63 36.91
N VAL A 266 21.11 2.90 35.72
CA VAL A 266 20.79 4.26 35.23
C VAL A 266 19.78 4.97 36.14
N ASN A 267 18.94 4.21 36.86
CA ASN A 267 17.87 4.74 37.71
C ASN A 267 18.19 4.68 39.21
N TYR A 268 19.37 4.20 39.60
CA TYR A 268 19.79 4.21 41.00
C TYR A 268 20.12 5.63 41.48
N PRO A 269 19.91 5.95 42.78
CA PRO A 269 20.15 7.29 43.32
C PRO A 269 21.64 7.67 43.23
N LEU A 270 21.91 8.96 43.03
CA LEU A 270 23.27 9.50 43.01
C LEU A 270 23.66 10.15 44.35
N SER A 271 22.66 10.42 45.20
CA SER A 271 22.80 11.06 46.50
C SER A 271 21.67 10.63 47.45
N ASP A 272 21.82 10.91 48.74
CA ASP A 272 20.82 10.58 49.77
C ASP A 272 19.48 11.31 49.59
N TRP A 273 19.37 12.26 48.66
CA TRP A 273 18.16 13.08 48.43
C TRP A 273 17.04 12.36 47.67
N GLU A 274 17.39 11.37 46.84
CA GLU A 274 16.45 10.61 46.03
C GLU A 274 16.55 9.10 46.27
N ASP A 275 15.52 8.35 45.87
CA ASP A 275 15.49 6.88 45.88
C ASP A 275 15.55 6.30 44.46
N VAL A 276 15.22 7.11 43.45
CA VAL A 276 15.25 6.72 42.03
C VAL A 276 15.48 7.94 41.12
N MET A 277 16.34 7.78 40.11
CA MET A 277 16.61 8.77 39.07
C MET A 277 15.68 8.55 37.87
N GLN A 278 14.96 9.59 37.43
CA GLN A 278 14.03 9.50 36.29
C GLN A 278 14.73 9.23 34.94
N PHE A 279 15.88 9.86 34.74
CA PHE A 279 16.48 10.19 33.43
C PHE A 279 17.93 9.68 33.30
N ASN A 280 18.61 10.01 32.19
CA ASN A 280 20.04 9.78 32.01
C ASN A 280 20.77 11.03 31.49
N ASP A 281 22.10 11.07 31.66
CA ASP A 281 22.99 12.23 31.39
C ASP A 281 23.10 12.65 29.90
N LYS A 282 22.30 12.06 29.02
CA LYS A 282 22.36 12.18 27.57
C LYS A 282 20.94 12.30 27.02
N PRO A 283 20.72 12.99 25.90
CA PRO A 283 19.45 12.93 25.20
C PRO A 283 19.04 11.46 25.04
N GLY A 284 17.82 11.08 25.46
CA GLY A 284 17.35 9.70 25.39
C GLY A 284 17.51 9.10 23.99
N ALA A 285 17.47 9.97 22.97
CA ALA A 285 17.72 9.65 21.58
C ALA A 285 19.12 9.05 21.26
N THR A 286 20.18 9.48 21.94
CA THR A 286 21.58 9.09 21.66
C THR A 286 22.17 8.13 22.69
N SER A 287 21.42 7.80 23.74
CA SER A 287 21.86 6.86 24.77
C SER A 287 21.83 5.39 24.29
N ASN A 288 22.94 4.67 24.51
CA ASN A 288 23.00 3.23 24.29
C ASN A 288 21.92 2.54 25.12
N ARG A 289 21.03 1.77 24.47
CA ARG A 289 19.88 1.11 25.11
C ARG A 289 18.88 2.07 25.79
N GLY A 290 18.73 3.29 25.29
CA GLY A 290 17.82 4.32 25.84
C GLY A 290 16.35 3.92 26.02
N PHE A 291 15.91 2.80 25.43
CA PHE A 291 14.55 2.28 25.54
C PHE A 291 14.36 1.21 26.63
N THR A 292 15.43 0.64 27.20
CA THR A 292 15.31 -0.42 28.24
C THR A 292 15.36 0.12 29.67
N PHE A 293 16.16 1.15 29.94
CA PHE A 293 16.21 1.78 31.27
C PHE A 293 14.87 2.37 31.78
N PRO A 294 13.93 2.87 30.95
CA PRO A 294 12.62 3.33 31.45
C PRO A 294 11.79 2.22 32.12
N MET A 295 11.98 0.95 31.72
CA MET A 295 11.38 -0.17 32.45
C MET A 295 12.05 -0.39 33.81
N GLY A 296 13.36 -0.16 33.92
CA GLY A 296 14.10 -0.12 35.19
C GLY A 296 13.52 0.93 36.15
N PHE A 297 13.36 2.17 35.66
CA PHE A 297 12.66 3.23 36.39
C PHE A 297 11.29 2.77 36.89
N MET A 298 10.43 2.28 35.98
CA MET A 298 9.07 1.88 36.32
C MET A 298 9.05 0.73 37.34
N CYS A 299 9.97 -0.24 37.24
CA CYS A 299 10.10 -1.31 38.23
C CYS A 299 10.43 -0.76 39.62
N ILE A 300 11.40 0.16 39.72
CA ILE A 300 11.81 0.75 41.00
C ILE A 300 10.69 1.65 41.53
N ALA A 301 10.19 2.61 40.76
CA ALA A 301 9.17 3.57 41.22
C ALA A 301 7.86 2.89 41.68
N SER A 302 7.46 1.79 41.04
CA SER A 302 6.24 1.04 41.40
C SER A 302 6.44 -0.08 42.44
N ASP A 303 7.66 -0.27 42.95
CA ASP A 303 8.04 -1.37 43.86
C ASP A 303 7.99 -2.78 43.23
N LEU A 304 7.84 -2.90 41.89
CA LEU A 304 7.89 -4.17 41.15
C LEU A 304 9.28 -4.81 41.11
N ASP A 305 10.35 -4.04 41.38
CA ASP A 305 11.71 -4.56 41.59
C ASP A 305 11.78 -5.59 42.73
N LYS A 306 10.96 -5.43 43.77
CA LYS A 306 10.81 -6.37 44.90
C LYS A 306 10.07 -7.68 44.55
N HIS A 307 9.52 -7.79 43.35
CA HIS A 307 8.71 -8.92 42.89
C HIS A 307 9.40 -9.76 41.78
N GLY A 308 10.74 -9.78 41.76
CA GLY A 308 11.53 -10.63 40.87
C GLY A 308 11.46 -12.13 41.21
N CYS A 309 12.19 -12.98 40.45
CA CYS A 309 12.11 -14.45 40.53
C CYS A 309 12.44 -15.08 41.90
N ALA A 310 13.13 -14.35 42.78
CA ALA A 310 13.52 -14.82 44.11
C ALA A 310 12.66 -14.20 45.24
N SER A 311 11.58 -13.49 44.89
CA SER A 311 10.58 -12.99 45.83
C SER A 311 9.63 -14.12 46.24
N ASP A 312 9.09 -14.07 47.46
CA ASP A 312 8.01 -14.96 47.90
C ASP A 312 6.72 -14.78 47.06
N HIS A 313 6.60 -13.62 46.42
CA HIS A 313 5.47 -13.25 45.57
C HIS A 313 5.97 -12.67 44.23
N PRO A 314 6.48 -13.52 43.31
CA PRO A 314 6.98 -13.07 42.02
C PRO A 314 5.84 -12.59 41.12
N ILE A 315 5.96 -11.39 40.56
CA ILE A 315 4.96 -10.81 39.65
C ILE A 315 5.57 -10.72 38.24
N PRO A 316 4.98 -11.38 37.23
CA PRO A 316 5.43 -11.24 35.86
C PRO A 316 4.92 -9.92 35.28
N TYR A 317 5.86 -9.13 34.75
CA TYR A 317 5.64 -7.80 34.18
C TYR A 317 6.38 -7.68 32.85
N THR A 318 5.66 -7.25 31.81
CA THR A 318 6.18 -6.98 30.47
C THR A 318 5.95 -5.51 30.10
N HIS A 319 6.99 -4.79 29.70
CA HIS A 319 6.84 -3.48 29.09
C HIS A 319 6.80 -3.61 27.56
N SER A 320 5.95 -2.84 26.89
CA SER A 320 5.97 -2.67 25.43
C SER A 320 6.07 -1.19 25.05
N ASP A 321 7.20 -0.79 24.48
CA ASP A 321 7.37 0.53 23.88
C ASP A 321 6.86 0.50 22.43
N ILE A 322 5.84 1.32 22.16
CA ILE A 322 5.10 1.38 20.91
C ILE A 322 5.39 2.68 20.14
N ALA A 323 6.38 3.46 20.56
CA ALA A 323 6.80 4.70 19.89
C ALA A 323 7.30 4.49 18.44
N GLY A 324 7.59 3.25 18.04
CA GLY A 324 7.81 2.89 16.64
C GLY A 324 6.50 2.57 15.90
N SER A 325 5.67 1.69 16.47
CA SER A 325 4.54 1.07 15.79
C SER A 325 3.22 1.81 15.87
N ALA A 326 2.99 2.67 16.87
CA ALA A 326 1.70 3.34 17.09
C ALA A 326 1.26 4.16 15.87
N GLY A 327 2.20 4.91 15.28
CA GLY A 327 2.03 5.76 14.11
C GLY A 327 3.17 6.77 14.03
N GLY A 328 3.79 6.92 12.85
CA GLY A 328 4.84 7.92 12.63
C GLY A 328 4.26 9.34 12.53
N ILE A 329 5.10 10.35 12.78
CA ILE A 329 4.73 11.77 12.67
C ILE A 329 4.10 12.05 11.28
N GLY A 330 2.86 12.55 11.28
CA GLY A 330 2.10 12.83 10.05
C GLY A 330 1.42 11.61 9.39
N THR A 331 1.36 10.46 10.06
CA THR A 331 0.64 9.25 9.59
C THR A 331 -0.50 8.87 10.54
N LEU A 332 -1.51 8.18 10.02
CA LEU A 332 -2.61 7.63 10.83
C LEU A 332 -2.12 6.46 11.69
N ALA A 333 -2.72 6.31 12.86
CA ALA A 333 -2.38 5.26 13.81
C ALA A 333 -2.64 3.87 13.23
N THR A 334 -1.69 2.97 13.45
CA THR A 334 -1.69 1.64 12.84
C THR A 334 -2.73 0.72 13.46
N GLY A 335 -3.05 0.92 14.73
CA GLY A 335 -3.77 -0.03 15.59
C GLY A 335 -2.84 -0.97 16.37
N SER A 336 -1.53 -0.94 16.14
CA SER A 336 -0.54 -1.72 16.89
C SER A 336 -0.39 -1.21 18.34
N PRO A 337 -0.18 -2.07 19.35
CA PRO A 337 -0.13 -3.54 19.33
C PRO A 337 -1.47 -4.18 19.71
N LEU A 338 -2.60 -3.51 19.47
CA LEU A 338 -3.92 -4.00 19.89
C LEU A 338 -4.21 -5.38 19.28
N ARG A 339 -3.88 -5.56 18.00
CA ARG A 339 -4.10 -6.83 17.30
C ARG A 339 -3.22 -7.92 17.91
N MET A 340 -1.91 -7.64 18.11
CA MET A 340 -0.93 -8.56 18.71
C MET A 340 -1.43 -9.19 20.01
N VAL A 341 -1.87 -8.37 20.97
CA VAL A 341 -2.30 -8.86 22.30
C VAL A 341 -3.60 -9.66 22.22
N ILE A 342 -4.50 -9.36 21.26
CA ILE A 342 -5.75 -10.11 21.06
C ILE A 342 -5.52 -11.44 20.30
N ALA A 343 -4.48 -11.53 19.47
CA ALA A 343 -4.22 -12.71 18.64
C ALA A 343 -3.83 -13.97 19.43
N MET A 344 -3.45 -13.83 20.71
CA MET A 344 -3.07 -14.93 21.62
C MET A 344 -4.11 -16.06 21.74
N LYS A 345 -5.37 -15.87 21.29
CA LYS A 345 -6.39 -16.93 21.17
C LYS A 345 -7.13 -16.99 19.82
N LEU A 346 -6.61 -16.38 18.73
CA LEU A 346 -7.29 -16.31 17.42
C LEU A 346 -6.56 -16.98 16.24
N ARG A 347 -7.26 -17.86 15.51
CA ARG A 347 -6.76 -18.41 14.24
C ARG A 347 -6.95 -17.43 13.07
N LYS A 348 -5.84 -16.82 12.64
CA LYS A 348 -5.54 -16.02 11.42
C LYS A 348 -6.70 -15.56 10.51
N ILE A 349 -6.73 -14.23 10.26
CA ILE A 349 -7.09 -13.66 8.95
C ILE A 349 -5.98 -12.65 8.58
N LEU A 350 -5.52 -12.64 7.33
CA LEU A 350 -4.43 -11.78 6.84
C LEU A 350 -4.90 -10.53 6.08
N LEU A 351 -6.09 -10.57 5.46
CA LEU A 351 -6.68 -9.44 4.74
C LEU A 351 -8.20 -9.61 4.62
N VAL A 352 -8.95 -8.53 4.84
CA VAL A 352 -10.38 -8.43 4.50
C VAL A 352 -10.56 -7.22 3.58
N VAL A 353 -11.14 -7.41 2.40
CA VAL A 353 -11.43 -6.31 1.46
C VAL A 353 -12.94 -6.18 1.30
N GLY A 354 -13.50 -5.08 1.83
CA GLY A 354 -14.88 -4.67 1.58
C GLY A 354 -15.03 -3.84 0.30
N PRO A 355 -16.24 -3.37 -0.04
CA PRO A 355 -16.42 -2.35 -1.07
C PRO A 355 -15.70 -1.04 -0.69
N MET A 356 -15.20 -0.30 -1.68
CA MET A 356 -14.59 1.03 -1.47
C MET A 356 -15.67 2.08 -1.15
N LEU A 357 -16.06 2.18 0.13
CA LEU A 357 -16.99 3.19 0.63
C LEU A 357 -16.42 4.62 0.63
N THR A 358 -15.12 4.79 0.34
CA THR A 358 -14.39 6.07 0.35
C THR A 358 -14.29 6.74 -1.03
N ALA A 359 -14.88 6.16 -2.08
CA ALA A 359 -14.89 6.79 -3.40
C ALA A 359 -15.85 8.00 -3.42
N LEU A 360 -15.32 9.20 -3.74
CA LEU A 360 -16.13 10.42 -3.84
C LEU A 360 -17.28 10.26 -4.86
N PRO A 361 -18.48 10.86 -4.62
CA PRO A 361 -19.70 10.58 -5.39
C PRO A 361 -19.63 10.77 -6.91
N HIS A 362 -18.61 11.49 -7.40
CA HIS A 362 -18.42 11.77 -8.83
C HIS A 362 -17.63 10.65 -9.56
N TYR A 363 -16.96 9.75 -8.84
CA TYR A 363 -16.19 8.64 -9.40
C TYR A 363 -17.04 7.39 -9.68
N ASN A 364 -18.01 7.54 -10.59
CA ASN A 364 -18.93 6.48 -11.04
C ASN A 364 -18.25 5.17 -11.54
N TRP A 365 -16.95 5.18 -11.82
CA TRP A 365 -16.17 3.99 -12.19
C TRP A 365 -15.88 3.06 -10.99
N ALA A 366 -15.81 3.58 -9.77
CA ALA A 366 -15.63 2.79 -8.55
C ALA A 366 -16.91 2.07 -8.09
N MET A 367 -18.06 2.49 -8.61
CA MET A 367 -19.41 2.09 -8.18
C MET A 367 -20.09 1.05 -9.11
N LYS A 368 -19.35 0.39 -10.02
CA LYS A 368 -19.93 -0.51 -11.03
C LYS A 368 -19.36 -1.93 -11.04
N HIS A 369 -20.26 -2.87 -11.31
CA HIS A 369 -20.11 -4.29 -11.69
C HIS A 369 -18.85 -5.03 -11.20
N ASN A 370 -19.02 -5.94 -10.23
CA ASN A 370 -17.99 -6.80 -9.63
C ASN A 370 -16.87 -6.09 -8.82
N PRO A 371 -17.19 -5.42 -7.69
CA PRO A 371 -16.18 -4.91 -6.77
C PRO A 371 -15.24 -6.02 -6.22
N LYS A 372 -15.75 -7.26 -6.11
CA LYS A 372 -14.94 -8.44 -5.74
C LYS A 372 -13.79 -8.68 -6.73
N LEU A 373 -14.07 -8.62 -8.04
CA LEU A 373 -13.05 -8.76 -9.10
C LEU A 373 -11.99 -7.66 -8.98
N THR A 374 -12.41 -6.41 -8.83
CA THR A 374 -11.50 -5.25 -8.68
C THR A 374 -10.58 -5.41 -7.46
N ALA A 375 -11.12 -5.85 -6.31
CA ALA A 375 -10.33 -6.12 -5.11
C ALA A 375 -9.27 -7.22 -5.33
N ALA A 376 -9.66 -8.35 -5.92
CA ALA A 376 -8.75 -9.48 -6.15
C ALA A 376 -7.70 -9.17 -7.23
N LEU A 377 -8.05 -8.43 -8.29
CA LEU A 377 -7.10 -7.90 -9.28
C LEU A 377 -6.17 -6.82 -8.72
N GLY A 378 -6.55 -6.17 -7.61
CA GLY A 378 -5.68 -5.29 -6.82
C GLY A 378 -4.67 -6.09 -6.01
N ALA A 379 -5.13 -7.12 -5.27
CA ALA A 379 -4.24 -8.00 -4.50
C ALA A 379 -3.20 -8.69 -5.40
N LEU A 380 -3.66 -9.34 -6.49
CA LEU A 380 -2.77 -10.05 -7.43
C LEU A 380 -1.79 -9.12 -8.16
N HIS A 381 -2.15 -7.86 -8.40
CA HIS A 381 -1.25 -6.85 -9.00
C HIS A 381 0.01 -6.62 -8.15
N SER A 382 -0.10 -6.72 -6.81
CA SER A 382 1.03 -6.60 -5.89
C SER A 382 1.85 -7.90 -5.79
N LEU A 383 1.26 -9.06 -6.09
CA LEU A 383 1.93 -10.36 -6.03
C LEU A 383 2.83 -10.64 -7.24
N TYR A 384 2.73 -9.85 -8.32
CA TYR A 384 3.59 -9.93 -9.50
C TYR A 384 5.08 -9.85 -9.13
N VAL A 385 5.89 -10.73 -9.73
CA VAL A 385 7.35 -10.75 -9.64
C VAL A 385 7.91 -10.56 -11.06
N PRO A 386 8.75 -9.54 -11.34
CA PRO A 386 9.29 -9.31 -12.68
C PRO A 386 10.07 -10.49 -13.24
N ILE A 387 9.98 -10.74 -14.55
CA ILE A 387 10.66 -11.87 -15.19
C ILE A 387 12.15 -11.96 -14.86
N GLN A 388 12.90 -10.85 -14.91
CA GLN A 388 14.33 -10.86 -14.57
C GLN A 388 14.58 -11.23 -13.10
N VAL A 389 13.69 -10.86 -12.17
CA VAL A 389 13.79 -11.30 -10.76
C VAL A 389 13.52 -12.80 -10.65
N ARG A 390 12.58 -13.34 -11.42
CA ARG A 390 12.32 -14.79 -11.51
C ARG A 390 13.45 -15.55 -12.19
N GLU A 391 14.30 -14.90 -12.99
CA GLU A 391 15.44 -15.51 -13.68
C GLU A 391 16.74 -15.41 -12.86
N MET A 392 17.08 -14.22 -12.35
CA MET A 392 18.27 -13.95 -11.56
C MET A 392 18.23 -14.53 -10.14
N THR A 393 17.06 -14.96 -9.65
CA THR A 393 16.90 -15.47 -8.27
C THR A 393 16.11 -16.77 -8.18
N SER A 394 16.20 -17.42 -7.02
CA SER A 394 15.33 -18.54 -6.64
C SER A 394 13.88 -18.12 -6.37
N THR A 395 13.61 -16.82 -6.18
CA THR A 395 12.29 -16.27 -5.82
C THR A 395 11.35 -16.22 -7.02
N LYS A 396 10.71 -17.34 -7.34
CA LYS A 396 9.72 -17.41 -8.44
C LYS A 396 8.37 -16.76 -8.10
N GLN A 397 8.05 -16.58 -6.81
CA GLN A 397 6.79 -16.03 -6.30
C GLN A 397 6.99 -15.32 -4.95
N LYS A 398 6.17 -14.30 -4.65
CA LYS A 398 6.17 -13.60 -3.34
C LYS A 398 5.41 -14.35 -2.23
N PHE A 399 4.38 -15.12 -2.60
CA PHE A 399 3.52 -15.87 -1.68
C PHE A 399 3.06 -17.16 -2.35
N ASN A 400 2.85 -18.23 -1.57
CA ASN A 400 2.53 -19.56 -2.11
C ASN A 400 1.03 -19.79 -2.37
N ARG A 401 0.14 -19.03 -1.72
CA ARG A 401 -1.34 -19.14 -1.84
C ARG A 401 -2.01 -17.79 -1.58
N LEU A 402 -3.11 -17.51 -2.29
CA LEU A 402 -4.03 -16.40 -2.01
C LEU A 402 -5.44 -16.96 -1.83
N GLY A 403 -6.07 -16.70 -0.68
CA GLY A 403 -7.46 -17.10 -0.42
C GLY A 403 -8.46 -16.04 -0.86
N LEU A 404 -9.45 -16.40 -1.68
CA LEU A 404 -10.51 -15.50 -2.15
C LEU A 404 -11.85 -15.84 -1.48
N PHE A 405 -12.26 -15.04 -0.49
CA PHE A 405 -13.48 -15.29 0.28
C PHE A 405 -14.76 -14.91 -0.50
N GLN A 406 -15.77 -15.79 -0.46
CA GLN A 406 -17.02 -15.66 -1.22
C GLN A 406 -16.82 -15.39 -2.73
N PHE A 407 -15.82 -16.04 -3.33
CA PHE A 407 -15.69 -16.17 -4.78
C PHE A 407 -16.32 -17.49 -5.24
N GLY A 408 -16.99 -17.47 -6.38
CA GLY A 408 -17.33 -18.69 -7.13
C GLY A 408 -16.29 -18.95 -8.21
N ASP A 409 -16.09 -20.21 -8.60
CA ASP A 409 -14.95 -20.66 -9.42
C ASP A 409 -14.81 -19.91 -10.74
N LYS A 410 -15.92 -19.63 -11.44
CA LYS A 410 -15.92 -18.80 -12.66
C LYS A 410 -15.30 -17.42 -12.45
N LEU A 411 -15.60 -16.76 -11.32
CA LEU A 411 -15.06 -15.45 -10.99
C LEU A 411 -13.59 -15.56 -10.55
N ALA A 412 -13.22 -16.61 -9.81
CA ALA A 412 -11.84 -16.84 -9.39
C ALA A 412 -10.93 -17.10 -10.62
N ASN A 413 -11.34 -18.00 -11.50
CA ASN A 413 -10.62 -18.33 -12.73
C ASN A 413 -10.54 -17.13 -13.68
N SER A 414 -11.63 -16.37 -13.83
CA SER A 414 -11.62 -15.11 -14.60
C SER A 414 -10.66 -14.06 -14.02
N THR A 415 -10.56 -13.98 -12.69
CA THR A 415 -9.61 -13.08 -12.01
C THR A 415 -8.17 -13.53 -12.24
N LEU A 416 -7.91 -14.83 -12.11
CA LEU A 416 -6.58 -15.41 -12.30
C LEU A 416 -6.10 -15.23 -13.74
N ALA A 417 -6.93 -15.54 -14.73
CA ALA A 417 -6.64 -15.34 -16.15
C ALA A 417 -6.33 -13.87 -16.49
N VAL A 418 -7.16 -12.92 -16.02
CA VAL A 418 -6.90 -11.48 -16.20
C VAL A 418 -5.58 -11.07 -15.52
N SER A 419 -5.21 -11.70 -14.40
CA SER A 419 -3.91 -11.47 -13.77
C SER A 419 -2.74 -12.11 -14.54
N GLN A 420 -2.91 -13.27 -15.16
CA GLN A 420 -1.90 -13.93 -16.00
C GLN A 420 -1.63 -13.12 -17.27
N GLY A 421 -2.68 -12.63 -17.93
CA GLY A 421 -2.54 -11.68 -19.05
C GLY A 421 -1.85 -10.38 -18.66
N VAL A 422 -2.15 -9.83 -17.48
CA VAL A 422 -1.44 -8.67 -16.93
C VAL A 422 0.02 -9.00 -16.57
N ALA A 423 0.34 -10.24 -16.18
CA ALA A 423 1.72 -10.69 -15.99
C ALA A 423 2.48 -10.77 -17.33
N VAL A 424 1.89 -11.35 -18.39
CA VAL A 424 2.47 -11.37 -19.75
C VAL A 424 2.70 -9.96 -20.29
N TYR A 425 1.72 -9.07 -20.16
CA TYR A 425 1.86 -7.65 -20.48
C TYR A 425 3.03 -6.99 -19.74
N ARG A 426 3.21 -7.32 -18.45
CA ARG A 426 4.25 -6.75 -17.59
C ARG A 426 5.64 -7.33 -17.84
N ASP A 427 5.74 -8.63 -18.11
CA ASP A 427 7.00 -9.31 -18.42
C ASP A 427 7.57 -8.79 -19.74
N ILE A 428 6.73 -8.69 -20.77
CA ILE A 428 7.11 -8.08 -22.05
C ILE A 428 7.41 -6.60 -21.83
N GLY A 429 6.45 -5.82 -21.30
CA GLY A 429 6.52 -4.36 -21.25
C GLY A 429 7.63 -3.79 -20.36
N ASN A 430 7.74 -4.27 -19.11
CA ASN A 430 8.79 -3.85 -18.17
C ASN A 430 10.12 -4.59 -18.41
N GLY A 431 10.15 -5.53 -19.36
CA GLY A 431 11.38 -6.17 -19.80
C GLY A 431 12.34 -5.13 -20.35
N ASP A 432 13.58 -5.18 -19.88
CA ASP A 432 14.63 -4.28 -20.33
C ASP A 432 14.88 -4.45 -21.85
N PRO A 433 15.52 -3.46 -22.51
CA PRO A 433 15.71 -3.45 -23.95
C PRO A 433 16.40 -4.69 -24.55
N ILE A 434 17.15 -5.46 -23.74
CA ILE A 434 17.92 -6.61 -24.20
C ILE A 434 17.18 -7.92 -23.88
N ARG A 435 16.68 -8.09 -22.65
CA ARG A 435 15.89 -9.28 -22.27
C ARG A 435 14.57 -9.37 -23.03
N MET A 436 13.97 -8.24 -23.42
CA MET A 436 12.78 -8.16 -24.26
C MET A 436 13.04 -7.34 -25.53
N ALA A 437 14.14 -7.66 -26.23
CA ALA A 437 14.30 -7.39 -27.65
C ALA A 437 13.37 -8.29 -28.50
N ALA A 438 13.10 -7.93 -29.76
CA ALA A 438 12.11 -8.62 -30.59
C ALA A 438 12.27 -10.16 -30.68
N PRO A 439 13.48 -10.73 -30.92
CA PRO A 439 13.66 -12.18 -30.91
C PRO A 439 13.42 -12.84 -29.54
N ARG A 440 13.75 -12.15 -28.44
CA ARG A 440 13.51 -12.64 -27.08
C ARG A 440 12.03 -12.60 -26.69
N ILE A 441 11.25 -11.69 -27.28
CA ILE A 441 9.79 -11.69 -27.16
C ILE A 441 9.19 -12.82 -28.01
N ALA A 442 9.74 -13.09 -29.20
CA ALA A 442 9.34 -14.25 -30.01
C ALA A 442 9.57 -15.57 -29.25
N GLU A 443 10.77 -15.79 -28.68
CA GLU A 443 11.07 -16.93 -27.78
C GLU A 443 10.07 -17.02 -26.61
N TYR A 444 9.82 -15.93 -25.90
CA TYR A 444 8.89 -15.88 -24.76
C TYR A 444 7.42 -16.13 -25.16
N LEU A 445 7.01 -15.81 -26.39
CA LEU A 445 5.69 -16.21 -26.89
C LEU A 445 5.68 -17.67 -27.36
N GLU A 446 6.79 -18.17 -27.92
CA GLU A 446 6.96 -19.57 -28.33
C GLU A 446 6.85 -20.54 -27.15
N GLU A 447 7.35 -20.17 -25.95
CA GLU A 447 7.09 -20.88 -24.67
C GLU A 447 5.60 -21.18 -24.43
N ARG A 448 4.70 -20.33 -24.94
CA ARG A 448 3.25 -20.41 -24.74
C ARG A 448 2.53 -21.13 -25.87
N ARG A 449 3.20 -21.43 -26.99
CA ARG A 449 2.63 -22.08 -28.19
C ARG A 449 1.74 -23.26 -27.82
N ALA A 450 2.26 -24.24 -27.09
CA ALA A 450 1.53 -25.47 -26.77
C ALA A 450 0.24 -25.22 -25.96
N ALA A 451 0.25 -24.24 -25.04
CA ALA A 451 -0.92 -23.88 -24.25
C ALA A 451 -1.94 -23.05 -25.05
N TRP A 452 -1.45 -22.19 -25.95
CA TRP A 452 -2.28 -21.36 -26.83
C TRP A 452 -2.94 -22.20 -27.93
N GLU A 453 -2.20 -23.09 -28.59
CA GLU A 453 -2.73 -24.01 -29.60
C GLU A 453 -3.74 -25.00 -29.01
N ALA A 454 -3.49 -25.52 -27.79
CA ALA A 454 -4.46 -26.32 -27.04
C ALA A 454 -5.76 -25.56 -26.69
N ALA A 455 -5.71 -24.22 -26.67
CA ALA A 455 -6.86 -23.33 -26.51
C ALA A 455 -7.44 -22.81 -27.85
N GLY A 456 -6.98 -23.34 -28.99
CA GLY A 456 -7.44 -22.96 -30.33
C GLY A 456 -6.83 -21.67 -30.90
N ILE A 457 -5.82 -21.11 -30.25
CA ILE A 457 -5.08 -19.93 -30.73
C ILE A 457 -3.96 -20.41 -31.66
N ASN A 458 -4.14 -20.23 -32.97
CA ASN A 458 -3.06 -20.40 -33.94
C ASN A 458 -2.12 -19.16 -33.91
N MET A 459 -0.89 -19.35 -33.45
CA MET A 459 0.15 -18.33 -33.43
C MET A 459 1.22 -18.63 -34.48
N LYS A 460 1.44 -17.72 -35.42
CA LYS A 460 2.56 -17.77 -36.36
C LYS A 460 3.51 -16.58 -36.14
N ILE A 461 4.80 -16.88 -36.07
CA ILE A 461 5.91 -15.91 -36.03
C ILE A 461 6.54 -15.89 -37.43
N VAL A 462 6.86 -14.70 -37.94
CA VAL A 462 7.29 -14.48 -39.32
C VAL A 462 8.35 -13.39 -39.36
N GLU A 463 9.58 -13.80 -39.65
CA GLU A 463 10.59 -12.86 -40.11
C GLU A 463 10.08 -12.18 -41.40
N PRO A 464 10.10 -10.84 -41.46
CA PRO A 464 9.51 -10.11 -42.57
C PRO A 464 10.42 -10.12 -43.79
N ASN A 465 9.92 -9.59 -44.90
CA ASN A 465 10.73 -9.36 -46.10
C ASN A 465 10.26 -8.08 -46.83
N GLU A 466 11.19 -7.49 -47.58
CA GLU A 466 11.10 -6.24 -48.35
C GLU A 466 9.86 -6.15 -49.24
N ARG A 467 9.37 -7.30 -49.70
CA ARG A 467 8.27 -7.44 -50.65
C ARG A 467 6.91 -7.60 -50.00
N ASP A 468 6.81 -8.40 -48.94
CA ASP A 468 5.53 -8.67 -48.27
C ASP A 468 5.15 -7.55 -47.29
N HIS A 469 6.13 -7.10 -46.51
CA HIS A 469 5.95 -6.19 -45.39
C HIS A 469 7.00 -5.07 -45.43
N PRO A 470 7.17 -4.23 -46.48
CA PRO A 470 8.24 -3.21 -46.53
C PRO A 470 8.37 -2.33 -45.27
N MET A 471 7.30 -1.66 -44.83
CA MET A 471 7.32 -0.80 -43.62
C MET A 471 7.43 -1.62 -42.33
N ALA A 472 7.05 -2.90 -42.40
CA ALA A 472 7.17 -3.87 -41.32
C ALA A 472 8.31 -4.90 -41.54
N TRP A 473 9.31 -4.59 -42.40
CA TRP A 473 10.50 -5.38 -42.73
C TRP A 473 11.78 -4.70 -42.28
N ALA A 474 11.69 -3.40 -42.10
CA ALA A 474 12.20 -2.82 -40.88
C ALA A 474 11.72 -3.53 -39.57
N VAL A 475 10.75 -4.49 -39.54
CA VAL A 475 9.98 -4.95 -38.33
C VAL A 475 9.76 -6.48 -38.11
N ASN A 476 8.51 -7.01 -37.91
CA ASN A 476 8.18 -8.44 -37.65
C ASN A 476 6.64 -8.78 -37.67
N ARG A 477 6.22 -10.06 -37.78
CA ARG A 477 4.80 -10.51 -38.06
C ARG A 477 4.48 -11.98 -37.54
N ALA A 478 3.37 -12.72 -37.76
CA ALA A 478 1.88 -12.56 -37.74
C ALA A 478 1.12 -13.88 -38.20
N VAL A 479 -0.22 -14.03 -37.97
CA VAL A 479 -1.29 -14.90 -38.64
C VAL A 479 -1.87 -16.18 -37.91
N LYS A 480 -3.11 -16.78 -38.03
CA LYS A 480 -4.61 -16.49 -38.30
C LYS A 480 -5.55 -17.75 -38.04
N GLY A 481 -6.90 -17.63 -37.89
CA GLY A 481 -7.95 -18.73 -37.74
C GLY A 481 -9.45 -18.31 -37.98
N PRO A 482 -10.53 -19.15 -37.79
CA PRO A 482 -11.94 -18.88 -38.24
C PRO A 482 -13.09 -18.84 -37.17
N ILE A 483 -13.83 -17.71 -36.99
CA ILE A 483 -14.87 -17.44 -35.93
C ILE A 483 -15.90 -16.35 -36.42
N ASP A 484 -16.90 -15.96 -35.59
CA ASP A 484 -18.16 -15.22 -35.87
C ASP A 484 -18.28 -13.70 -35.50
N GLN A 485 -17.63 -13.18 -34.46
CA GLN A 485 -17.40 -11.71 -34.28
C GLN A 485 -15.91 -11.40 -34.42
N THR A 486 -15.54 -10.50 -35.33
CA THR A 486 -14.12 -10.26 -35.62
C THR A 486 -13.48 -9.04 -34.95
N LEU A 487 -12.70 -9.26 -33.90
CA LEU A 487 -11.74 -8.26 -33.42
C LEU A 487 -10.42 -8.38 -34.18
N LEU A 488 -9.86 -7.25 -34.61
CA LEU A 488 -8.49 -7.17 -35.13
C LEU A 488 -7.72 -6.18 -34.26
N ILE A 489 -6.80 -6.66 -33.44
CA ILE A 489 -6.08 -5.83 -32.47
C ILE A 489 -4.60 -5.75 -32.88
N VAL A 490 -4.19 -4.57 -33.29
CA VAL A 490 -2.83 -4.26 -33.74
C VAL A 490 -2.10 -3.47 -32.65
N GLY A 491 -1.00 -4.00 -32.13
CA GLY A 491 -0.23 -3.40 -31.04
C GLY A 491 1.13 -2.88 -31.47
N LYS A 492 1.48 -1.63 -31.15
CA LYS A 492 2.85 -1.08 -31.33
C LYS A 492 3.84 -1.83 -30.43
N GLY A 493 4.89 -2.42 -31.02
CA GLY A 493 5.88 -3.26 -30.34
C GLY A 493 7.30 -2.68 -30.33
N VAL A 494 7.49 -1.37 -30.18
CA VAL A 494 8.86 -0.80 -30.20
C VAL A 494 9.61 -1.15 -28.90
N THR A 495 10.50 -2.13 -28.97
CA THR A 495 11.17 -2.76 -27.82
C THR A 495 12.15 -1.84 -27.10
N ILE A 496 12.74 -0.91 -27.84
CA ILE A 496 13.30 0.35 -27.38
C ILE A 496 13.24 1.34 -28.54
N ASP A 497 12.92 2.59 -28.21
CA ASP A 497 12.91 3.71 -29.14
C ASP A 497 14.03 4.71 -28.79
N THR A 498 15.01 4.86 -29.69
CA THR A 498 16.04 5.92 -29.57
C THR A 498 15.70 7.17 -30.39
N GLY A 499 14.64 7.14 -31.21
CA GLY A 499 14.32 8.19 -32.18
C GLY A 499 15.02 8.11 -33.53
N GLY A 500 15.71 6.99 -33.85
CA GLY A 500 16.43 6.84 -35.11
C GLY A 500 17.48 7.94 -35.31
N ALA A 501 17.39 8.66 -36.44
CA ALA A 501 18.23 9.82 -36.75
C ALA A 501 17.83 11.09 -35.95
N ASP A 502 16.56 11.23 -35.59
CA ASP A 502 15.99 12.29 -34.73
C ASP A 502 16.18 11.94 -33.25
N LEU A 503 17.43 11.63 -32.88
CA LEU A 503 17.81 11.01 -31.61
C LEU A 503 17.20 11.71 -30.37
N LYS A 504 16.55 10.94 -29.49
CA LYS A 504 15.96 11.44 -28.23
C LYS A 504 17.02 12.00 -27.26
N ILE A 505 17.17 13.32 -27.23
CA ILE A 505 18.04 14.07 -26.32
C ILE A 505 17.42 14.29 -24.93
N ASN A 506 18.16 14.97 -24.03
CA ASN A 506 17.69 15.47 -22.72
C ASN A 506 17.04 14.41 -21.81
N GLY A 507 17.52 13.16 -21.88
CA GLY A 507 17.01 12.05 -21.07
C GLY A 507 15.71 11.43 -21.60
N GLY A 508 15.15 11.90 -22.72
CA GLY A 508 13.89 11.39 -23.30
C GLY A 508 13.91 9.91 -23.71
N MET A 509 15.11 9.31 -23.82
CA MET A 509 15.30 7.88 -24.06
C MET A 509 15.04 7.01 -22.81
N TYR A 510 15.09 7.58 -21.60
CA TYR A 510 14.84 6.84 -20.36
C TYR A 510 13.36 6.47 -20.22
N GLY A 511 13.07 5.19 -20.01
CA GLY A 511 11.71 4.64 -19.98
C GLY A 511 11.16 4.17 -21.33
N MET A 512 11.85 4.42 -22.46
CA MET A 512 11.42 4.00 -23.81
C MET A 512 11.43 2.47 -24.03
N HIS A 513 11.85 1.67 -23.04
CA HIS A 513 11.58 0.23 -23.04
C HIS A 513 10.08 -0.09 -22.97
N ASN A 514 9.24 0.83 -22.48
CA ASN A 514 7.79 0.67 -22.44
C ASN A 514 7.09 0.90 -23.79
N ASP A 515 7.82 1.23 -24.84
CA ASP A 515 7.22 1.61 -26.13
C ASP A 515 6.69 0.41 -26.96
N LYS A 516 6.87 -0.79 -26.40
CA LYS A 516 6.27 -2.08 -26.81
C LYS A 516 4.96 -2.41 -26.09
N MET A 517 4.45 -1.52 -25.22
CA MET A 517 3.24 -1.77 -24.43
C MET A 517 1.97 -1.94 -25.27
N GLY A 518 1.94 -1.44 -26.50
CA GLY A 518 0.85 -1.70 -27.45
C GLY A 518 0.75 -3.19 -27.77
N ALA A 519 1.85 -3.79 -28.21
CA ALA A 519 1.95 -5.21 -28.51
C ALA A 519 1.84 -6.09 -27.25
N ALA A 520 2.43 -5.66 -26.12
CA ALA A 520 2.27 -6.34 -24.83
C ALA A 520 0.80 -6.42 -24.38
N SER A 521 -0.03 -5.44 -24.75
CA SER A 521 -1.49 -5.46 -24.54
C SER A 521 -2.19 -6.53 -25.36
N VAL A 522 -1.72 -6.79 -26.59
CA VAL A 522 -2.26 -7.84 -27.45
C VAL A 522 -1.83 -9.21 -26.91
N ALA A 523 -0.54 -9.41 -26.62
CA ALA A 523 -0.04 -10.66 -26.03
C ALA A 523 -0.76 -11.02 -24.71
N GLY A 524 -0.90 -10.04 -23.81
CA GLY A 524 -1.65 -10.22 -22.57
C GLY A 524 -3.15 -10.46 -22.77
N PHE A 525 -3.74 -10.03 -23.89
CA PHE A 525 -5.15 -10.32 -24.22
C PHE A 525 -5.32 -11.76 -24.73
N PHE A 526 -4.37 -12.25 -25.55
CA PHE A 526 -4.35 -13.64 -26.00
C PHE A 526 -4.12 -14.63 -24.85
N GLU A 527 -3.31 -14.27 -23.87
CA GLU A 527 -3.19 -15.05 -22.63
C GLU A 527 -4.52 -15.12 -21.85
N ILE A 528 -5.36 -14.07 -21.83
CA ILE A 528 -6.68 -14.16 -21.20
C ILE A 528 -7.63 -15.05 -22.03
N LEU A 529 -7.51 -15.04 -23.36
CA LEU A 529 -8.29 -15.90 -24.24
C LEU A 529 -7.93 -17.39 -24.07
N SER A 530 -6.66 -17.75 -23.87
CA SER A 530 -6.24 -19.15 -23.72
C SER A 530 -6.85 -19.80 -22.47
N HIS A 531 -6.94 -19.05 -21.36
CA HIS A 531 -7.53 -19.51 -20.10
C HIS A 531 -9.07 -19.45 -20.07
N LEU A 532 -9.72 -18.51 -20.77
CA LEU A 532 -11.17 -18.26 -20.64
C LEU A 532 -12.03 -18.64 -21.85
N GLN A 533 -11.43 -18.81 -23.03
CA GLN A 533 -12.03 -19.37 -24.26
C GLN A 533 -13.48 -18.89 -24.52
N PRO A 534 -13.71 -17.56 -24.57
CA PRO A 534 -15.06 -16.99 -24.62
C PRO A 534 -15.77 -17.36 -25.93
N LYS A 535 -16.95 -17.99 -25.82
CA LYS A 535 -17.74 -18.38 -26.99
C LYS A 535 -18.17 -17.16 -27.81
N GLY A 536 -18.10 -17.30 -29.13
CA GLY A 536 -18.53 -16.27 -30.09
C GLY A 536 -17.64 -15.03 -30.10
N LEU A 537 -16.30 -15.22 -30.20
CA LEU A 537 -15.32 -14.14 -30.29
C LEU A 537 -14.07 -14.56 -31.08
N LYS A 538 -13.82 -13.92 -32.22
CA LYS A 538 -12.57 -14.00 -32.99
C LYS A 538 -11.64 -12.90 -32.55
N VAL A 539 -10.35 -13.19 -32.53
CA VAL A 539 -9.32 -12.18 -32.35
C VAL A 539 -8.18 -12.46 -33.32
N PHE A 540 -7.85 -11.49 -34.17
CA PHE A 540 -6.58 -11.44 -34.88
C PHE A 540 -5.65 -10.49 -34.14
N GLY A 541 -4.62 -11.04 -33.50
CA GLY A 541 -3.56 -10.26 -32.89
C GLY A 541 -2.47 -9.99 -33.91
N TYR A 542 -2.06 -8.74 -34.05
CA TYR A 542 -0.89 -8.36 -34.81
C TYR A 542 0.05 -7.53 -33.92
N MET A 543 1.33 -7.91 -33.90
CA MET A 543 2.32 -7.40 -32.94
C MET A 543 3.66 -7.14 -33.64
N PRO A 544 3.79 -6.09 -34.46
CA PRO A 544 5.05 -5.67 -35.06
C PRO A 544 6.04 -5.23 -33.97
N TYR A 545 7.13 -6.01 -33.79
CA TYR A 545 8.18 -5.73 -32.79
C TYR A 545 9.49 -5.24 -33.45
N ILE A 546 10.04 -4.11 -32.95
CA ILE A 546 11.36 -3.57 -33.34
C ILE A 546 12.11 -2.85 -32.25
N ARG A 547 13.42 -2.79 -32.42
CA ARG A 547 14.24 -1.66 -31.96
C ARG A 547 14.22 -0.54 -33.00
N ASN A 548 13.77 0.67 -32.64
CA ASN A 548 14.14 1.88 -33.40
C ASN A 548 15.51 2.35 -32.87
N GLY A 549 16.49 2.46 -33.75
CA GLY A 549 17.90 2.60 -33.36
C GLY A 549 18.70 3.38 -34.40
N LEU A 550 19.70 4.14 -33.93
CA LEU A 550 20.65 4.82 -34.79
C LEU A 550 21.82 3.92 -35.18
N ASP A 551 21.94 3.63 -36.47
CA ASP A 551 23.17 3.16 -37.11
C ASP A 551 23.26 3.63 -38.57
N LYS A 552 24.29 3.19 -39.30
CA LYS A 552 24.57 3.58 -40.71
C LYS A 552 23.50 3.16 -41.73
N HIS A 553 22.50 2.38 -41.34
CA HIS A 553 21.38 1.92 -42.15
C HIS A 553 20.02 2.36 -41.60
N ALA A 554 20.00 3.28 -40.62
CA ALA A 554 18.76 3.89 -40.14
C ALA A 554 18.12 4.75 -41.25
N TYR A 555 16.80 4.63 -41.42
CA TYR A 555 16.04 5.48 -42.33
C TYR A 555 16.07 6.95 -41.88
N LEU A 556 16.00 7.88 -42.82
CA LEU A 556 16.31 9.30 -42.60
C LEU A 556 15.08 10.22 -42.74
N PRO A 557 15.15 11.46 -42.19
CA PRO A 557 14.24 12.54 -42.56
C PRO A 557 14.29 12.82 -44.08
N ASP A 558 13.14 13.23 -44.63
CA ASP A 558 12.88 13.41 -46.07
C ASP A 558 13.01 12.15 -46.95
N GLU A 559 13.33 10.98 -46.40
CA GLU A 559 13.28 9.70 -47.11
C GLU A 559 11.84 9.34 -47.50
N ILE A 560 11.65 8.74 -48.67
CA ILE A 560 10.34 8.31 -49.18
C ILE A 560 10.27 6.80 -49.20
N ILE A 561 9.54 6.22 -48.23
CA ILE A 561 9.36 4.77 -48.08
C ILE A 561 8.04 4.35 -48.73
N VAL A 562 8.05 3.26 -49.51
CA VAL A 562 6.85 2.72 -50.15
C VAL A 562 6.18 1.69 -49.22
N ALA A 563 4.95 1.97 -48.77
CA ALA A 563 4.17 1.04 -47.97
C ALA A 563 3.62 -0.12 -48.80
N ARG A 564 3.21 -1.22 -48.14
CA ARG A 564 2.71 -2.45 -48.79
C ARG A 564 1.66 -2.21 -49.89
N ASN A 565 0.79 -1.22 -49.70
CA ASN A 565 -0.30 -0.90 -50.63
C ASN A 565 0.11 0.03 -51.79
N GLY A 566 1.41 0.34 -51.91
CA GLY A 566 1.98 1.21 -52.95
C GLY A 566 2.01 2.70 -52.58
N MET A 567 1.47 3.12 -51.43
CA MET A 567 1.52 4.52 -51.00
C MET A 567 2.93 4.94 -50.60
N ARG A 568 3.39 6.07 -51.12
CA ARG A 568 4.70 6.68 -50.87
C ARG A 568 4.61 7.59 -49.65
N VAL A 569 5.39 7.27 -48.62
CA VAL A 569 5.42 7.96 -47.32
C VAL A 569 6.68 8.79 -47.22
N ARG A 570 6.58 10.13 -47.22
CA ARG A 570 7.71 10.98 -46.82
C ARG A 570 7.86 10.96 -45.30
N ILE A 571 9.02 10.53 -44.82
CA ILE A 571 9.39 10.55 -43.40
C ILE A 571 9.72 11.98 -43.00
N GLY A 572 8.87 12.58 -42.16
CA GLY A 572 9.10 13.92 -41.64
C GLY A 572 9.83 13.95 -40.30
N ASN A 573 9.82 12.83 -39.56
CA ASN A 573 10.59 12.65 -38.33
C ASN A 573 10.74 11.17 -37.95
N THR A 574 11.96 10.73 -37.65
CA THR A 574 12.27 9.31 -37.38
C THR A 574 11.93 8.87 -35.94
N ASP A 575 11.63 9.81 -35.02
CA ASP A 575 10.99 9.65 -33.70
C ASP A 575 9.45 9.52 -33.79
N ALA A 576 8.93 9.29 -35.00
CA ALA A 576 7.54 8.94 -35.27
C ALA A 576 7.42 7.56 -35.98
N GLU A 577 8.33 6.65 -35.66
CA GLU A 577 8.39 5.23 -36.06
C GLU A 577 7.06 4.47 -35.82
N GLY A 578 6.37 4.79 -34.73
CA GLY A 578 5.28 3.97 -34.19
C GLY A 578 4.05 3.95 -35.08
N ARG A 579 3.89 4.94 -35.97
CA ARG A 579 2.86 4.95 -37.01
C ARG A 579 3.35 4.29 -38.32
N VAL A 580 4.65 4.35 -38.61
CA VAL A 580 5.29 3.68 -39.75
C VAL A 580 5.11 2.17 -39.61
N ILE A 581 5.52 1.58 -38.48
CA ILE A 581 5.45 0.12 -38.28
C ILE A 581 4.02 -0.43 -38.22
N LEU A 582 3.06 0.41 -37.82
CA LEU A 582 1.64 0.05 -37.81
C LEU A 582 1.03 0.07 -39.22
N SER A 583 1.62 0.76 -40.20
CA SER A 583 1.02 1.00 -41.52
C SER A 583 0.70 -0.29 -42.28
N ASP A 584 1.73 -1.09 -42.57
CA ASP A 584 1.62 -2.36 -43.31
C ASP A 584 0.73 -3.39 -42.60
N VAL A 585 0.80 -3.40 -41.28
CA VAL A 585 0.07 -4.33 -40.42
C VAL A 585 -1.40 -3.93 -40.30
N LEU A 586 -1.70 -2.64 -40.31
CA LEU A 586 -3.05 -2.10 -40.33
C LEU A 586 -3.70 -2.25 -41.72
N ASP A 587 -2.93 -2.19 -42.82
CA ASP A 587 -3.42 -2.63 -44.13
C ASP A 587 -3.67 -4.14 -44.16
N GLU A 588 -2.80 -4.99 -43.61
CA GLU A 588 -3.13 -6.43 -43.53
C GLU A 588 -4.36 -6.70 -42.66
N ALA A 589 -4.52 -5.97 -41.55
CA ALA A 589 -5.71 -6.02 -40.73
C ALA A 589 -6.95 -5.58 -41.53
N ARG A 590 -6.89 -4.48 -42.29
CA ARG A 590 -7.99 -4.05 -43.18
C ARG A 590 -8.31 -5.09 -44.25
N GLN A 591 -7.30 -5.62 -44.95
CA GLN A 591 -7.43 -6.67 -45.95
C GLN A 591 -8.01 -7.98 -45.36
N GLN A 592 -7.80 -8.25 -44.07
CA GLN A 592 -8.47 -9.34 -43.38
C GLN A 592 -9.90 -8.96 -42.99
N ALA A 593 -10.13 -7.79 -42.41
CA ALA A 593 -11.44 -7.32 -41.94
C ALA A 593 -12.51 -7.36 -43.05
N LEU A 594 -12.14 -7.06 -44.30
CA LEU A 594 -13.02 -7.14 -45.46
C LEU A 594 -13.49 -8.56 -45.84
N LYS A 595 -12.92 -9.60 -45.20
CA LYS A 595 -13.22 -11.02 -45.44
C LYS A 595 -13.96 -11.66 -44.26
N GLU A 596 -14.44 -10.84 -43.31
CA GLU A 596 -14.77 -11.29 -41.96
C GLU A 596 -16.12 -10.80 -41.48
N VAL A 597 -16.76 -11.61 -40.62
CA VAL A 597 -18.08 -11.28 -40.07
C VAL A 597 -17.93 -10.29 -38.91
N ASN A 598 -18.71 -9.20 -38.98
CA ASN A 598 -18.80 -8.12 -37.99
C ASN A 598 -17.41 -7.65 -37.47
N PRO A 599 -16.55 -7.13 -38.36
CA PRO A 599 -15.18 -6.77 -38.02
C PRO A 599 -15.10 -5.44 -37.25
N HIS A 600 -14.21 -5.35 -36.27
CA HIS A 600 -13.82 -4.10 -35.61
C HIS A 600 -12.31 -4.06 -35.43
N ILE A 601 -11.67 -3.03 -35.97
CA ILE A 601 -10.21 -2.85 -35.95
C ILE A 601 -9.83 -1.92 -34.79
N PHE A 602 -8.92 -2.38 -33.95
CA PHE A 602 -8.33 -1.62 -32.84
C PHE A 602 -6.83 -1.48 -33.03
N THR A 603 -6.30 -0.26 -32.97
CA THR A 603 -4.86 -0.04 -32.77
C THR A 603 -4.62 0.37 -31.33
N ILE A 604 -3.61 -0.24 -30.69
CA ILE A 604 -3.17 0.08 -29.32
C ILE A 604 -1.70 0.44 -29.39
N ALA A 605 -1.33 1.65 -29.00
CA ALA A 605 0.05 2.11 -29.11
C ALA A 605 0.39 3.20 -28.10
N THR A 606 1.63 3.22 -27.63
CA THR A 606 2.28 4.39 -27.04
C THR A 606 2.68 5.31 -28.19
N LEU A 607 1.73 6.12 -28.69
CA LEU A 607 1.91 6.78 -30.00
C LEU A 607 2.28 8.26 -29.92
N THR A 608 1.86 8.98 -28.88
CA THR A 608 2.15 10.42 -28.77
C THR A 608 2.39 10.93 -27.34
N GLY A 609 3.43 11.75 -27.18
CA GLY A 609 3.53 12.68 -26.04
C GLY A 609 2.42 13.75 -26.02
N ALA A 610 1.68 13.92 -27.13
CA ALA A 610 0.51 14.79 -27.22
C ALA A 610 -0.68 14.24 -26.41
N ALA A 611 -0.93 12.93 -26.44
CA ALA A 611 -1.97 12.28 -25.63
C ALA A 611 -1.69 12.43 -24.13
N VAL A 612 -0.41 12.40 -23.72
CA VAL A 612 0.03 12.67 -22.34
C VAL A 612 -0.37 14.07 -21.87
N LYS A 613 -0.38 15.07 -22.77
CA LYS A 613 -0.82 16.44 -22.48
C LYS A 613 -2.35 16.65 -22.60
N ALA A 614 -3.09 15.71 -23.19
CA ALA A 614 -4.47 15.91 -23.64
C ALA A 614 -5.57 15.22 -22.78
N TYR A 615 -5.19 14.74 -21.59
CA TYR A 615 -5.98 13.92 -20.64
C TYR A 615 -7.52 13.95 -20.75
N GLY A 616 -8.11 12.74 -20.73
CA GLY A 616 -9.52 12.51 -20.42
C GLY A 616 -10.53 12.63 -21.56
N LYS A 617 -10.10 12.68 -22.83
CA LYS A 617 -10.98 12.98 -23.98
C LYS A 617 -11.05 11.83 -25.00
N VAL A 618 -12.25 11.29 -25.20
CA VAL A 618 -12.56 10.52 -26.42
C VAL A 618 -12.74 11.52 -27.56
N ALA A 619 -11.83 11.48 -28.55
CA ALA A 619 -11.88 12.35 -29.71
C ALA A 619 -12.34 11.60 -30.96
N ARG A 620 -13.18 12.25 -31.78
CA ARG A 620 -13.41 11.84 -33.17
C ARG A 620 -12.40 12.55 -34.07
N VAL A 621 -11.85 11.83 -35.04
CA VAL A 621 -11.08 12.39 -36.16
C VAL A 621 -12.01 13.26 -37.01
N ARG A 622 -11.49 14.38 -37.52
CA ARG A 622 -12.14 15.34 -38.42
C ARG A 622 -11.39 15.43 -39.73
N TYR A 623 -11.98 16.08 -40.72
CA TYR A 623 -11.35 16.31 -42.03
C TYR A 623 -9.97 16.98 -41.88
N GLU A 624 -9.87 17.99 -41.01
CA GLU A 624 -8.61 18.71 -40.74
C GLU A 624 -7.48 17.80 -40.21
N ASP A 625 -7.79 16.73 -39.46
CA ASP A 625 -6.78 15.79 -38.96
C ASP A 625 -6.25 14.84 -40.06
N TYR A 626 -6.98 14.70 -41.18
CA TYR A 626 -6.49 14.02 -42.37
C TYR A 626 -5.63 14.98 -43.21
N GLN A 627 -6.07 16.22 -43.38
CA GLN A 627 -5.40 17.20 -44.24
C GLN A 627 -3.92 17.46 -43.88
N VAL A 628 -3.59 17.47 -42.59
CA VAL A 628 -2.20 17.66 -42.12
C VAL A 628 -1.23 16.52 -42.48
N ASN A 629 -1.75 15.41 -43.00
CA ASN A 629 -0.97 14.24 -43.41
C ASN A 629 -0.95 14.02 -44.93
N TYR A 630 -1.68 14.75 -45.78
CA TYR A 630 -1.57 14.55 -47.23
C TYR A 630 -0.18 14.96 -47.76
N GLY A 631 0.26 14.34 -48.86
CA GLY A 631 1.43 14.77 -49.62
C GLY A 631 1.33 16.24 -50.06
N ILE A 632 2.49 16.90 -50.17
CA ILE A 632 2.61 18.33 -50.52
C ILE A 632 3.28 18.53 -51.88
N SER A 633 3.76 17.45 -52.50
CA SER A 633 4.39 17.40 -53.81
C SER A 633 3.97 16.12 -54.56
N GLU A 634 4.37 15.98 -55.83
CA GLU A 634 4.10 14.78 -56.62
C GLU A 634 4.89 13.54 -56.18
N TYR A 635 5.91 13.70 -55.32
CA TYR A 635 6.85 12.64 -54.91
C TYR A 635 6.32 11.72 -53.81
N GLU A 636 5.40 12.19 -52.98
CA GLU A 636 4.79 11.42 -51.89
C GLU A 636 3.26 11.49 -51.91
N ASP A 637 2.60 10.43 -51.44
CA ASP A 637 1.14 10.38 -51.31
C ASP A 637 0.70 10.80 -49.89
N ILE A 638 1.59 10.68 -48.91
CA ILE A 638 1.33 10.99 -47.50
C ILE A 638 2.59 11.50 -46.77
N MET A 639 2.40 12.47 -45.90
CA MET A 639 3.38 12.99 -44.94
C MET A 639 3.25 12.24 -43.60
N GLN A 640 4.36 11.67 -43.10
CA GLN A 640 4.39 10.96 -41.82
C GLN A 640 4.45 11.89 -40.60
N PHE A 641 5.01 13.09 -40.77
CA PHE A 641 5.09 14.13 -39.74
C PHE A 641 5.03 15.51 -40.38
N ASN A 642 4.49 16.50 -39.65
CA ASN A 642 4.37 17.89 -40.07
C ASN A 642 5.23 18.76 -39.14
N THR A 643 5.92 19.78 -39.66
CA THR A 643 6.91 20.59 -38.91
C THR A 643 6.33 21.42 -37.76
N LEU A 644 5.00 21.54 -37.65
CA LEU A 644 4.35 22.04 -36.43
C LEU A 644 4.55 21.06 -35.26
N PRO A 645 5.18 21.45 -34.13
CA PRO A 645 5.47 20.53 -33.03
C PRO A 645 4.21 19.81 -32.53
N GLY A 646 4.12 18.51 -32.74
CA GLY A 646 2.90 17.72 -32.52
C GLY A 646 2.34 17.75 -31.09
N SER A 647 3.07 18.32 -30.11
CA SER A 647 2.63 18.49 -28.73
C SER A 647 2.19 19.92 -28.34
N THR A 648 2.10 20.86 -29.28
CA THR A 648 1.65 22.25 -29.04
C THR A 648 0.29 22.59 -29.66
N SER A 649 -0.17 21.82 -30.66
CA SER A 649 -1.51 22.03 -31.27
C SER A 649 -2.62 21.42 -30.41
N LYS A 650 -3.80 22.09 -30.36
CA LYS A 650 -4.98 21.63 -29.60
C LYS A 650 -5.56 20.28 -30.06
N ARG A 651 -5.06 19.70 -31.16
CA ARG A 651 -5.47 18.41 -31.75
C ARG A 651 -4.30 17.49 -32.12
N GLY A 652 -3.06 17.78 -31.70
CA GLY A 652 -1.88 17.04 -32.15
C GLY A 652 -1.90 15.52 -31.89
N PHE A 653 -2.72 15.06 -30.95
CA PHE A 653 -2.95 13.65 -30.65
C PHE A 653 -3.94 12.94 -31.60
N THR A 654 -4.77 13.64 -32.38
CA THR A 654 -5.66 13.03 -33.39
C THR A 654 -5.01 12.89 -34.77
N PHE A 655 -3.98 13.69 -35.08
CA PHE A 655 -3.30 13.65 -36.38
C PHE A 655 -2.72 12.26 -36.73
N PRO A 656 -2.10 11.50 -35.81
CA PRO A 656 -1.57 10.17 -36.13
C PRO A 656 -2.66 9.12 -36.36
N MET A 657 -3.87 9.29 -35.80
CA MET A 657 -5.01 8.44 -36.18
C MET A 657 -5.48 8.75 -37.62
N GLY A 658 -5.41 10.02 -38.04
CA GLY A 658 -5.62 10.43 -39.43
C GLY A 658 -4.61 9.80 -40.38
N TYR A 659 -3.31 9.89 -40.06
CA TYR A 659 -2.23 9.20 -40.79
C TYR A 659 -2.50 7.69 -40.91
N LEU A 660 -2.73 7.01 -39.78
CA LEU A 660 -2.96 5.56 -39.75
C LEU A 660 -4.18 5.15 -40.59
N ALA A 661 -5.23 5.97 -40.60
CA ALA A 661 -6.43 5.71 -41.40
C ALA A 661 -6.19 5.92 -42.92
N LEU A 662 -5.36 6.89 -43.32
CA LEU A 662 -4.97 7.10 -44.72
C LEU A 662 -4.04 6.00 -45.22
N ILE A 663 -2.90 5.78 -44.55
CA ILE A 663 -1.85 4.88 -45.03
C ILE A 663 -2.28 3.42 -45.09
N SER A 664 -3.23 3.00 -44.24
CA SER A 664 -3.82 1.67 -44.31
C SER A 664 -4.96 1.55 -45.33
N GLY A 665 -5.41 2.65 -45.93
CA GLY A 665 -6.60 2.72 -46.78
C GLY A 665 -7.94 2.66 -46.03
N LEU A 666 -7.95 2.70 -44.69
CA LEU A 666 -9.19 2.70 -43.88
C LEU A 666 -10.05 3.96 -44.08
N SER A 667 -9.46 5.07 -44.54
CA SER A 667 -10.19 6.27 -45.00
C SER A 667 -11.28 5.96 -46.02
N ASN A 668 -11.05 4.95 -46.87
CA ASN A 668 -11.96 4.56 -47.94
C ASN A 668 -13.15 3.71 -47.44
N HIS A 669 -13.12 3.31 -46.15
CA HIS A 669 -14.12 2.46 -45.49
C HIS A 669 -14.93 3.22 -44.43
N GLY A 670 -15.15 4.52 -44.64
CA GLY A 670 -16.01 5.36 -43.81
C GLY A 670 -17.50 5.02 -43.91
N LEU A 671 -18.33 5.72 -43.12
CA LEU A 671 -19.78 5.48 -42.99
C LEU A 671 -20.59 5.53 -44.31
N SER A 672 -20.09 6.23 -45.33
CA SER A 672 -20.70 6.36 -46.66
C SER A 672 -20.16 5.36 -47.70
N SER A 673 -19.24 4.47 -47.31
CA SER A 673 -18.67 3.46 -48.22
C SER A 673 -19.59 2.23 -48.38
N GLN A 674 -19.39 1.47 -49.46
CA GLN A 674 -20.09 0.19 -49.69
C GLN A 674 -19.61 -0.93 -48.75
N SER A 675 -18.57 -0.72 -47.95
CA SER A 675 -18.02 -1.71 -47.02
C SER A 675 -17.39 -1.00 -45.81
N PRO A 676 -18.22 -0.45 -44.91
CA PRO A 676 -17.74 0.35 -43.79
C PRO A 676 -17.02 -0.52 -42.75
N LEU A 677 -15.87 -0.05 -42.27
CA LEU A 677 -15.06 -0.73 -41.26
C LEU A 677 -14.94 0.13 -39.99
N PRO A 678 -15.50 -0.29 -38.85
CA PRO A 678 -15.32 0.44 -37.60
C PRO A 678 -13.87 0.30 -37.11
N TYR A 679 -13.18 1.43 -37.04
CA TYR A 679 -11.80 1.58 -36.58
C TYR A 679 -11.75 2.38 -35.28
N THR A 680 -10.85 2.03 -34.36
CA THR A 680 -10.64 2.73 -33.10
C THR A 680 -9.17 2.73 -32.70
N HIS A 681 -8.58 3.91 -32.60
CA HIS A 681 -7.23 4.07 -32.06
C HIS A 681 -7.27 4.30 -30.54
N THR A 682 -6.40 3.62 -29.81
CA THR A 682 -6.17 3.81 -28.37
C THR A 682 -4.72 4.20 -28.16
N ASP A 683 -4.43 5.50 -28.02
CA ASP A 683 -3.13 5.96 -27.56
C ASP A 683 -3.02 5.73 -26.05
N ILE A 684 -2.07 4.88 -25.65
CA ILE A 684 -1.86 4.46 -24.27
C ILE A 684 -0.61 5.09 -23.64
N ALA A 685 0.09 5.99 -24.33
CA ALA A 685 1.20 6.78 -23.77
C ALA A 685 0.90 7.39 -22.37
N PRO A 686 -0.31 7.95 -22.07
CA PRO A 686 -0.62 8.43 -20.72
C PRO A 686 -0.92 7.34 -19.67
N SER A 687 -1.13 6.08 -20.05
CA SER A 687 -1.73 5.07 -19.16
C SER A 687 -0.99 3.73 -19.06
N SER A 688 -0.05 3.43 -19.96
CA SER A 688 0.71 2.17 -19.96
C SER A 688 1.61 2.03 -18.74
N GLY A 689 2.32 3.10 -18.36
CA GLY A 689 3.16 3.20 -17.16
C GLY A 689 3.91 4.52 -17.12
N GLY A 690 4.12 5.08 -15.93
CA GLY A 690 5.00 6.23 -15.74
C GLY A 690 6.47 5.81 -15.67
N ILE A 691 7.38 6.74 -15.96
CA ILE A 691 8.83 6.52 -15.83
C ILE A 691 9.14 6.04 -14.40
N GLY A 692 9.86 4.92 -14.26
CA GLY A 692 10.19 4.32 -12.96
C GLY A 692 9.06 3.51 -12.30
N THR A 693 7.92 3.29 -12.97
CA THR A 693 6.79 2.51 -12.43
C THR A 693 6.55 1.22 -13.24
N TYR A 694 6.00 0.19 -12.61
CA TYR A 694 5.55 -1.01 -13.32
C TYR A 694 4.34 -0.71 -14.19
N GLY A 695 4.33 -1.25 -15.42
CA GLY A 695 3.21 -1.20 -16.34
C GLY A 695 1.86 -1.56 -15.68
N THR A 696 0.83 -0.78 -16.00
CA THR A 696 -0.43 -0.75 -15.24
C THR A 696 -1.37 -1.91 -15.56
N GLY A 697 -1.26 -2.49 -16.76
CA GLY A 697 -2.28 -3.36 -17.36
C GLY A 697 -3.36 -2.58 -18.12
N SER A 698 -3.12 -1.30 -18.44
CA SER A 698 -3.92 -0.50 -19.37
C SER A 698 -3.43 -0.71 -20.82
N PRO A 699 -4.33 -0.91 -21.80
CA PRO A 699 -5.78 -0.93 -21.70
C PRO A 699 -6.32 -2.38 -21.55
N LEU A 700 -5.44 -3.38 -21.41
CA LEU A 700 -5.75 -4.80 -21.37
C LEU A 700 -6.95 -5.14 -20.47
N ARG A 701 -6.97 -4.61 -19.24
CA ARG A 701 -8.09 -4.79 -18.30
C ARG A 701 -9.43 -4.26 -18.83
N MET A 702 -9.42 -3.14 -19.55
CA MET A 702 -10.61 -2.56 -20.20
C MET A 702 -11.10 -3.42 -21.37
N TYR A 703 -10.19 -3.90 -22.22
CA TYR A 703 -10.53 -4.77 -23.34
C TYR A 703 -11.07 -6.13 -22.85
N ALA A 704 -10.42 -6.75 -21.87
CA ALA A 704 -10.89 -7.99 -21.25
C ALA A 704 -12.29 -7.82 -20.64
N ASN A 705 -12.54 -6.72 -19.91
CA ASN A 705 -13.84 -6.43 -19.31
C ASN A 705 -14.93 -6.07 -20.36
N ARG A 706 -14.56 -5.56 -21.55
CA ARG A 706 -15.51 -5.25 -22.62
C ARG A 706 -15.86 -6.45 -23.48
N PHE A 707 -14.89 -7.31 -23.80
CA PHE A 707 -15.04 -8.35 -24.83
C PHE A 707 -15.05 -9.78 -24.30
N ILE A 708 -14.28 -10.08 -23.23
CA ILE A 708 -14.11 -11.44 -22.70
C ILE A 708 -15.05 -11.69 -21.51
N LEU A 709 -14.93 -10.90 -20.44
CA LEU A 709 -15.65 -11.17 -19.19
C LEU A 709 -17.19 -11.26 -19.34
N PRO A 710 -17.87 -10.43 -20.16
CA PRO A 710 -19.32 -10.54 -20.39
C PRO A 710 -19.77 -11.80 -21.16
N ARG A 711 -18.84 -12.65 -21.63
CA ARG A 711 -19.10 -13.96 -22.26
C ARG A 711 -18.80 -15.15 -21.34
N VAL A 712 -18.25 -14.89 -20.14
CA VAL A 712 -17.69 -15.91 -19.23
C VAL A 712 -18.34 -15.82 -17.84
N LEU A 713 -18.62 -14.59 -17.39
CA LEU A 713 -19.36 -14.27 -16.18
C LEU A 713 -20.84 -13.99 -16.52
N PRO A 714 -21.77 -14.29 -15.60
CA PRO A 714 -23.18 -13.89 -15.71
C PRO A 714 -23.40 -12.40 -15.40
#